data_AF-A0A7X6Y1E4-F1
#
_entry.id   AF-A0A7X6Y1E4-F1
#
_cell.length_a   1.000
_cell.length_b   1.000
_cell.length_c   1.000
_cell.angle_alpha   90.00
_cell.angle_beta   90.00
_cell.angle_gamma   90.00
#
_symmetry.space_group_name_H-M   'P 1'
#
loop_
_entity.id
_entity.type
_entity.pdbx_description
1 polymer ?
#
loop_
_entity_poly.entity_id
_entity_poly.type
_entity_poly.pdbx_seq_one_letter_code
_entity_poly.pdbx_strand_id
1 'polypeptide(L)'
;MKACRSNNTGYIRVITTLFIILIITVFSFGCSKKPPYNRVISNLDSHSLYSKSLEEILPTHIVEQRDNKAYFRLDAGETTEAFEAQAIGALERKIAKNWYPHYLATVVIAVDRSQTDLLITSWRDLYRSEDEVSFFISPVNSKMLIAAMAYGLEGKDFTLKKPINLMKSLNEKNLLNINSFDSPILICYDYQAVNLFESGRNIEIIIPKDGTLTYEKGLLSNQDLNFKSDADKLLVESKLRTLDGKSSSLAYPSSNKYSFASKISDYEHFARTTRNASCLIERNILNSKRYMSIDNREHLHFALIYIIIITIWISSIILRSMQKGISYSAFFTGIILIGWIFVRLVKYQTELTPVLTRYLWYGFYIFQLTLPLVLLWMAWAIDKPENKIFPPKWWRVMVVLIGALIIVVFTNDLHGFVLDLDLNNPNWDINYGYGFAYYVILSICMINLSLVFLILIKKSTRNPRKNGIILPAITFIMFIIYNYKYIVRDPFIYATDLTIITGLFTMLMFEVSIRSGLIPVNTKYIELFKASPLEMQIINKKGELVLSSIPESAPKAKSIKRILVSGSSSILRDDESVLFSNPIPGGYALWYEDISKLYELNRKIKKSTEMLIEANSMLIEEQKIKKFINEKNEKKQLMEQLEIELAQNIDELTNRIKNLPYSKEESKETTRIALLLCYIKRKSSLFFKEKETDIILIDQLISYKDELVEIAKYSDLEIKSVNKFNGSIDIRYGTLIYDFFYELIDLAIQKGSTYIIESFESDENFFTVKFLPSHDIGSFEKESKIFKSISDANGKIIWKNLEDTIGISLSFPKGEGQYD
;
A
#
# COMPACT_ATOMS: atom_id res chain seq x y z
N MET A 1 -5.32 -9.31 -10.49
CA MET A 1 -6.59 -9.03 -9.75
C MET A 1 -7.23 -10.28 -9.10
N LYS A 2 -7.02 -11.50 -9.59
CA LYS A 2 -7.51 -12.75 -8.94
C LYS A 2 -6.64 -13.21 -7.74
N ALA A 3 -5.33 -12.98 -7.73
CA ALA A 3 -4.44 -13.46 -6.67
C ALA A 3 -4.56 -12.70 -5.32
N CYS A 4 -4.77 -11.38 -5.31
CA CYS A 4 -4.99 -10.62 -4.06
C CYS A 4 -6.39 -10.80 -3.45
N ARG A 5 -7.36 -11.34 -4.22
CA ARG A 5 -8.71 -11.65 -3.69
C ARG A 5 -8.66 -12.84 -2.73
N SER A 6 -7.77 -13.79 -2.97
CA SER A 6 -7.59 -15.04 -2.21
C SER A 6 -7.20 -14.83 -0.73
N ASN A 7 -6.26 -13.91 -0.45
CA ASN A 7 -5.84 -13.67 0.95
C ASN A 7 -6.82 -12.77 1.71
N ASN A 8 -7.51 -11.84 1.04
CA ASN A 8 -8.55 -11.02 1.69
C ASN A 8 -9.84 -11.79 1.98
N THR A 9 -10.16 -12.83 1.19
CA THR A 9 -11.29 -13.71 1.49
C THR A 9 -11.08 -14.50 2.78
N GLY A 10 -9.85 -14.79 3.19
CA GLY A 10 -9.57 -15.48 4.46
C GLY A 10 -9.94 -14.65 5.69
N TYR A 11 -9.50 -13.39 5.74
CA TYR A 11 -9.79 -12.49 6.87
C TYR A 11 -11.23 -11.97 6.87
N ILE A 12 -11.80 -11.67 5.68
CA ILE A 12 -13.22 -11.32 5.57
C ILE A 12 -14.09 -12.52 5.96
N ARG A 13 -13.72 -13.76 5.58
CA ARG A 13 -14.37 -14.97 6.10
C ARG A 13 -14.23 -15.03 7.60
N VAL A 14 -13.05 -14.95 8.20
CA VAL A 14 -12.91 -15.02 9.67
C VAL A 14 -13.76 -13.97 10.40
N ILE A 15 -13.82 -12.73 9.91
CA ILE A 15 -14.64 -11.66 10.50
C ILE A 15 -16.13 -11.89 10.26
N THR A 16 -16.54 -12.31 9.05
CA THR A 16 -17.95 -12.66 8.79
C THR A 16 -18.37 -13.91 9.54
N THR A 17 -17.50 -14.90 9.68
CA THR A 17 -17.73 -16.09 10.50
C THR A 17 -17.77 -15.71 11.97
N LEU A 18 -16.93 -14.81 12.49
CA LEU A 18 -17.03 -14.29 13.85
C LEU A 18 -18.31 -13.47 14.07
N PHE A 19 -18.73 -12.68 13.09
CA PHE A 19 -19.97 -11.89 13.15
C PHE A 19 -21.21 -12.78 13.03
N ILE A 20 -21.17 -13.79 12.18
CA ILE A 20 -22.20 -14.83 12.04
C ILE A 20 -22.21 -15.72 13.29
N ILE A 21 -21.06 -16.08 13.86
CA ILE A 21 -20.98 -16.81 15.13
C ILE A 21 -21.52 -15.93 16.26
N LEU A 22 -21.21 -14.63 16.30
CA LEU A 22 -21.74 -13.70 17.30
C LEU A 22 -23.27 -13.60 17.17
N ILE A 23 -23.78 -13.43 15.94
CA ILE A 23 -25.22 -13.45 15.63
C ILE A 23 -25.83 -14.80 16.03
N ILE A 24 -25.23 -15.93 15.65
CA ILE A 24 -25.71 -17.27 15.99
C ILE A 24 -25.67 -17.48 17.50
N THR A 25 -24.64 -17.06 18.23
CA THR A 25 -24.60 -17.15 19.69
C THR A 25 -25.64 -16.27 20.36
N VAL A 26 -25.92 -15.08 19.81
CA VAL A 26 -26.99 -14.19 20.29
C VAL A 26 -28.37 -14.79 20.02
N PHE A 27 -28.57 -15.47 18.88
CA PHE A 27 -29.83 -16.15 18.55
C PHE A 27 -29.97 -17.54 19.21
N SER A 28 -28.88 -18.22 19.56
CA SER A 28 -28.89 -19.58 20.13
C SER A 28 -29.19 -19.61 21.64
N PHE A 29 -29.12 -18.46 22.33
CA PHE A 29 -29.54 -18.34 23.74
C PHE A 29 -31.04 -18.04 23.92
N GLY A 30 -31.81 -17.99 22.83
CA GLY A 30 -33.25 -17.70 22.83
C GLY A 30 -34.18 -18.92 22.92
N CYS A 31 -33.72 -20.11 23.30
CA CYS A 31 -34.64 -21.21 23.61
C CYS A 31 -35.22 -21.01 25.01
N SER A 32 -36.26 -20.18 25.13
CA SER A 32 -37.11 -20.23 26.31
C SER A 32 -37.85 -21.57 26.31
N LYS A 33 -37.81 -22.28 27.45
CA LYS A 33 -38.69 -23.42 27.67
C LYS A 33 -40.13 -22.95 27.45
N LYS A 34 -40.91 -23.69 26.66
CA LYS A 34 -42.37 -23.48 26.57
C LYS A 34 -42.92 -23.40 28.00
N PRO A 35 -43.49 -22.28 28.43
CA PRO A 35 -44.12 -22.21 29.75
C PRO A 35 -45.28 -23.21 29.81
N PRO A 36 -45.59 -23.75 30.99
CA PRO A 36 -46.73 -24.65 31.14
C PRO A 36 -48.03 -23.93 30.76
N TYR A 37 -48.91 -24.63 30.06
CA TYR A 37 -50.16 -24.12 29.47
C TYR A 37 -51.20 -23.53 30.45
N ASN A 38 -50.89 -23.46 31.76
CA ASN A 38 -51.81 -23.01 32.80
C ASN A 38 -51.30 -21.77 33.56
N ARG A 39 -50.74 -20.78 32.84
CA ARG A 39 -50.27 -19.53 33.45
C ARG A 39 -51.07 -18.32 32.96
N VAL A 40 -51.50 -17.51 33.91
CA VAL A 40 -52.16 -16.22 33.67
C VAL A 40 -51.27 -15.11 34.20
N ILE A 41 -50.87 -14.20 33.31
CA ILE A 41 -50.09 -13.02 33.67
C ILE A 41 -51.03 -11.84 33.87
N SER A 42 -51.21 -11.42 35.12
CA SER A 42 -51.89 -10.16 35.46
C SER A 42 -50.90 -9.00 35.46
N ASN A 43 -51.39 -7.80 35.17
CA ASN A 43 -50.58 -6.59 35.20
C ASN A 43 -50.09 -6.30 36.61
N LEU A 44 -48.84 -5.86 36.73
CA LEU A 44 -48.30 -5.29 37.96
C LEU A 44 -48.87 -3.86 38.17
N ASP A 45 -50.16 -3.79 38.45
CA ASP A 45 -50.89 -2.55 38.71
C ASP A 45 -51.00 -2.34 40.23
N SER A 46 -50.26 -1.36 40.76
CA SER A 46 -50.38 -0.97 42.17
C SER A 46 -51.83 -0.65 42.51
N HIS A 47 -52.28 -1.15 43.67
CA HIS A 47 -53.65 -1.02 44.16
C HIS A 47 -54.75 -1.69 43.29
N SER A 48 -54.40 -2.66 42.44
CA SER A 48 -55.37 -3.57 41.79
C SER A 48 -55.61 -4.83 42.63
N LEU A 49 -56.88 -5.21 42.80
CA LEU A 49 -57.27 -6.49 43.43
C LEU A 49 -57.55 -7.61 42.42
N TYR A 50 -57.48 -7.31 41.12
CA TYR A 50 -57.88 -8.22 40.05
C TYR A 50 -57.07 -9.52 40.00
N SER A 51 -55.77 -9.47 40.31
CA SER A 51 -54.91 -10.66 40.37
C SER A 51 -55.37 -11.66 41.42
N LYS A 52 -55.83 -11.20 42.60
CA LYS A 52 -56.41 -12.06 43.63
C LYS A 52 -57.73 -12.66 43.17
N SER A 53 -58.58 -11.87 42.52
CA SER A 53 -59.84 -12.36 41.93
C SER A 53 -59.59 -13.45 40.88
N LEU A 54 -58.53 -13.32 40.09
CA LEU A 54 -58.17 -14.27 39.04
C LEU A 54 -57.80 -15.65 39.61
N GLU A 55 -57.15 -15.72 40.77
CA GLU A 55 -56.84 -16.99 41.43
C GLU A 55 -58.11 -17.78 41.79
N GLU A 56 -59.19 -17.07 42.11
CA GLU A 56 -60.49 -17.68 42.44
C GLU A 56 -61.36 -17.97 41.21
N ILE A 57 -61.28 -17.13 40.18
CA ILE A 57 -62.01 -17.28 38.92
C ILE A 57 -61.42 -18.43 38.07
N LEU A 58 -60.09 -18.61 38.12
CA LEU A 58 -59.33 -19.64 37.39
C LEU A 58 -58.45 -20.47 38.34
N PRO A 59 -59.02 -21.29 39.23
CA PRO A 59 -58.26 -22.04 40.25
C PRO A 59 -57.30 -23.09 39.68
N THR A 60 -57.47 -23.47 38.41
CA THR A 60 -56.60 -24.41 37.68
C THR A 60 -55.36 -23.76 37.07
N HIS A 61 -55.23 -22.43 37.19
CA HIS A 61 -54.16 -21.63 36.61
C HIS A 61 -53.33 -20.94 37.69
N ILE A 62 -52.03 -20.80 37.43
CA ILE A 62 -51.13 -20.04 38.29
C ILE A 62 -51.17 -18.59 37.82
N VAL A 63 -51.54 -17.67 38.72
CA VAL A 63 -51.54 -16.23 38.47
C VAL A 63 -50.18 -15.65 38.87
N GLU A 64 -49.52 -14.97 37.94
CA GLU A 64 -48.29 -14.20 38.20
C GLU A 64 -48.52 -12.73 37.87
N GLN A 65 -48.06 -11.82 38.74
CA GLN A 65 -48.05 -10.39 38.45
C GLN A 65 -46.74 -9.98 37.77
N ARG A 66 -46.83 -9.36 36.60
CA ARG A 66 -45.66 -8.81 35.88
C ARG A 66 -46.03 -7.57 35.08
N ASP A 67 -45.03 -6.80 34.68
CA ASP A 67 -45.22 -5.70 33.75
C ASP A 67 -45.83 -6.15 32.42
N ASN A 68 -46.84 -5.41 31.98
CA ASN A 68 -47.69 -5.77 30.86
C ASN A 68 -46.94 -5.67 29.52
N LYS A 69 -46.64 -6.83 28.93
CA LYS A 69 -46.21 -6.99 27.53
C LYS A 69 -47.12 -8.02 26.83
N ALA A 70 -48.43 -7.77 26.84
CA ALA A 70 -49.48 -8.70 26.40
C ALA A 70 -49.14 -9.49 25.12
N TYR A 71 -48.75 -8.84 24.03
CA TYR A 71 -48.46 -9.53 22.76
C TYR A 71 -47.31 -10.54 22.86
N PHE A 72 -46.23 -10.21 23.57
CA PHE A 72 -45.08 -11.10 23.71
C PHE A 72 -45.41 -12.32 24.57
N ARG A 73 -46.19 -12.10 25.63
CA ARG A 73 -46.64 -13.15 26.56
C ARG A 73 -47.56 -14.14 25.87
N LEU A 74 -48.46 -13.60 25.07
CA LEU A 74 -49.39 -14.38 24.28
C LEU A 74 -48.70 -15.25 23.20
N ASP A 75 -47.65 -14.72 22.57
CA ASP A 75 -46.79 -15.48 21.64
C ASP A 75 -46.00 -16.60 22.35
N ALA A 76 -45.61 -16.38 23.61
CA ALA A 76 -45.03 -17.42 24.46
C ALA A 76 -46.04 -18.50 24.91
N GLY A 77 -47.33 -18.35 24.56
CA GLY A 77 -48.39 -19.29 24.90
C GLY A 77 -49.07 -19.04 26.26
N GLU A 78 -48.80 -17.89 26.89
CA GLU A 78 -49.39 -17.50 28.18
C GLU A 78 -50.72 -16.74 27.96
N THR A 79 -51.64 -16.85 28.91
CA THR A 79 -52.82 -15.97 28.96
C THR A 79 -52.43 -14.68 29.68
N THR A 80 -52.86 -13.52 29.17
CA THR A 80 -52.41 -12.23 29.69
C THR A 80 -53.57 -11.26 29.90
N GLU A 81 -53.47 -10.45 30.95
CA GLU A 81 -54.34 -9.29 31.12
C GLU A 81 -54.03 -8.22 30.07
N ALA A 82 -55.07 -7.63 29.48
CA ALA A 82 -54.94 -6.57 28.47
C ALA A 82 -56.07 -5.56 28.59
N PHE A 83 -55.90 -4.41 27.94
CA PHE A 83 -56.98 -3.46 27.66
C PHE A 83 -57.67 -3.80 26.34
N GLU A 84 -58.93 -3.44 26.19
CA GLU A 84 -59.73 -3.61 24.97
C GLU A 84 -59.01 -3.12 23.70
N ALA A 85 -58.39 -1.95 23.76
CA ALA A 85 -57.63 -1.39 22.63
C ALA A 85 -56.44 -2.27 22.20
N GLN A 86 -55.86 -3.05 23.12
CA GLN A 86 -54.82 -4.04 22.81
C GLN A 86 -55.44 -5.34 22.30
N ALA A 87 -56.55 -5.78 22.90
CA ALA A 87 -57.24 -7.01 22.53
C ALA A 87 -57.80 -6.97 21.11
N ILE A 88 -58.47 -5.88 20.73
CA ILE A 88 -59.00 -5.70 19.36
C ILE A 88 -57.87 -5.76 18.34
N GLY A 89 -56.78 -5.02 18.58
CA GLY A 89 -55.59 -5.07 17.72
C GLY A 89 -54.95 -6.47 17.64
N ALA A 90 -55.02 -7.26 18.71
CA ALA A 90 -54.53 -8.64 18.74
C ALA A 90 -55.41 -9.58 17.90
N LEU A 91 -56.74 -9.44 18.02
CA LEU A 91 -57.73 -10.26 17.31
C LEU A 91 -57.70 -9.97 15.81
N GLU A 92 -57.68 -8.70 15.41
CA GLU A 92 -57.61 -8.29 14.00
C GLU A 92 -56.35 -8.83 13.31
N ARG A 93 -55.22 -8.85 14.03
CA ARG A 93 -53.94 -9.38 13.53
C ARG A 93 -53.80 -10.88 13.71
N LYS A 94 -54.82 -11.57 14.23
CA LYS A 94 -54.82 -13.01 14.52
C LYS A 94 -53.66 -13.46 15.43
N ILE A 95 -53.19 -12.55 16.29
CA ILE A 95 -52.19 -12.83 17.32
C ILE A 95 -52.87 -13.57 18.49
N ALA A 96 -54.10 -13.16 18.81
CA ALA A 96 -54.98 -13.80 19.79
C ALA A 96 -56.18 -14.48 19.13
N LYS A 97 -56.72 -15.52 19.79
CA LYS A 97 -57.98 -16.18 19.39
C LYS A 97 -59.18 -15.65 20.17
N ASN A 98 -59.03 -15.45 21.47
CA ASN A 98 -60.13 -15.15 22.38
C ASN A 98 -59.83 -13.91 23.21
N TRP A 99 -60.87 -13.09 23.45
CA TRP A 99 -60.88 -11.93 24.33
C TRP A 99 -62.02 -12.05 25.33
N TYR A 100 -61.70 -11.95 26.62
CA TYR A 100 -62.64 -12.09 27.72
C TYR A 100 -62.63 -10.80 28.56
N PRO A 101 -63.49 -9.81 28.24
CA PRO A 101 -63.62 -8.60 29.05
C PRO A 101 -64.25 -8.94 30.40
N HIS A 102 -63.71 -8.40 31.49
CA HIS A 102 -64.16 -8.72 32.85
C HIS A 102 -64.65 -7.48 33.60
N TYR A 103 -63.90 -6.38 33.54
CA TYR A 103 -64.21 -5.20 34.35
C TYR A 103 -63.89 -3.89 33.63
N LEU A 104 -64.49 -2.81 34.12
CA LEU A 104 -64.27 -1.46 33.62
C LEU A 104 -63.17 -0.77 34.41
N ALA A 105 -62.28 -0.10 33.69
CA ALA A 105 -61.25 0.78 34.22
C ALA A 105 -61.50 2.20 33.71
N THR A 106 -62.15 3.03 34.52
CA THR A 106 -62.40 4.44 34.19
C THR A 106 -61.28 5.31 34.74
N VAL A 107 -60.74 6.21 33.93
CA VAL A 107 -59.72 7.17 34.40
C VAL A 107 -60.40 8.32 35.13
N VAL A 108 -59.93 8.62 36.33
CA VAL A 108 -60.55 9.58 37.25
C VAL A 108 -59.51 10.50 37.88
N ILE A 109 -59.99 11.56 38.53
CA ILE A 109 -59.22 12.34 39.48
C ILE A 109 -59.65 11.89 40.87
N ALA A 110 -58.73 11.30 41.63
CA ALA A 110 -58.96 10.95 43.02
C ALA A 110 -58.35 12.03 43.91
N VAL A 111 -59.11 12.54 44.87
CA VAL A 111 -58.69 13.64 45.76
C VAL A 111 -58.73 13.15 47.19
N ASP A 112 -57.60 13.23 47.89
CA ASP A 112 -57.51 12.93 49.30
C ASP A 112 -57.97 14.14 50.12
N ARG A 113 -59.21 14.06 50.62
CA ARG A 113 -59.86 15.09 51.44
C ARG A 113 -59.26 15.24 52.83
N SER A 114 -58.32 14.37 53.22
CA SER A 114 -57.51 14.61 54.42
C SER A 114 -56.34 15.57 54.17
N GLN A 115 -55.94 15.75 52.90
CA GLN A 115 -54.78 16.55 52.52
C GLN A 115 -55.17 17.85 51.80
N THR A 116 -56.32 17.90 51.12
CA THR A 116 -56.76 19.10 50.40
C THR A 116 -58.28 19.30 50.36
N ASP A 117 -58.68 20.55 50.48
CA ASP A 117 -60.06 21.03 50.32
C ASP A 117 -60.33 21.61 48.92
N LEU A 118 -59.40 21.49 47.97
CA LEU A 118 -59.56 22.04 46.62
C LEU A 118 -60.77 21.44 45.91
N LEU A 119 -61.63 22.31 45.37
CA LEU A 119 -62.80 21.90 44.60
C LEU A 119 -62.42 21.60 43.15
N ILE A 120 -62.12 20.33 42.88
CA ILE A 120 -61.80 19.83 41.54
C ILE A 120 -63.05 19.19 40.94
N THR A 121 -63.40 19.55 39.71
CA THR A 121 -64.54 18.94 39.00
C THR A 121 -64.21 18.50 37.58
N SER A 122 -63.06 18.93 37.07
CA SER A 122 -62.65 18.78 35.68
C SER A 122 -61.13 18.71 35.53
N TRP A 123 -60.64 18.26 34.37
CA TRP A 123 -59.21 18.28 34.06
C TRP A 123 -58.64 19.70 34.00
N ARG A 124 -59.45 20.69 33.63
CA ARG A 124 -59.02 22.08 33.51
C ARG A 124 -58.71 22.72 34.86
N ASP A 125 -59.37 22.27 35.92
CA ASP A 125 -59.13 22.77 37.28
C ASP A 125 -57.70 22.50 37.74
N LEU A 126 -57.06 21.43 37.22
CA LEU A 126 -55.67 21.10 37.50
C LEU A 126 -54.68 22.17 37.01
N TYR A 127 -55.00 23.00 36.01
CA TYR A 127 -54.12 24.11 35.61
C TYR A 127 -53.94 25.15 36.72
N ARG A 128 -54.97 25.30 37.57
CA ARG A 128 -55.05 26.29 38.64
C ARG A 128 -54.74 25.69 40.01
N SER A 129 -54.57 24.37 40.09
CA SER A 129 -54.21 23.72 41.34
C SER A 129 -52.80 24.14 41.79
N GLU A 130 -52.67 24.34 43.10
CA GLU A 130 -51.41 24.60 43.79
C GLU A 130 -50.92 23.36 44.58
N ASP A 131 -51.70 22.28 44.56
CA ASP A 131 -51.38 21.04 45.27
C ASP A 131 -50.64 20.05 44.37
N GLU A 132 -49.94 19.11 45.01
CA GLU A 132 -49.25 18.05 44.29
C GLU A 132 -50.23 17.09 43.60
N VAL A 133 -49.91 16.74 42.35
CA VAL A 133 -50.62 15.80 41.51
C VAL A 133 -49.74 14.60 41.25
N SER A 134 -50.21 13.42 41.64
CA SER A 134 -49.56 12.14 41.37
C SER A 134 -49.96 11.58 40.00
N PHE A 135 -48.95 11.11 39.25
CA PHE A 135 -49.13 10.44 37.96
C PHE A 135 -48.23 9.21 37.86
N PHE A 136 -48.84 8.04 37.62
CA PHE A 136 -48.11 6.79 37.54
C PHE A 136 -47.63 6.50 36.10
N ILE A 137 -46.32 6.37 35.92
CA ILE A 137 -45.70 6.12 34.62
C ILE A 137 -45.37 4.63 34.48
N SER A 138 -46.26 3.92 33.79
CA SER A 138 -45.98 2.59 33.22
C SER A 138 -46.20 2.63 31.70
N PRO A 139 -45.45 1.87 30.87
CA PRO A 139 -45.55 1.93 29.41
C PRO A 139 -46.95 1.72 28.84
N VAL A 140 -47.82 0.99 29.55
CA VAL A 140 -49.22 0.75 29.16
C VAL A 140 -50.16 1.74 29.84
N ASN A 141 -50.09 1.88 31.16
CA ASN A 141 -51.01 2.74 31.93
C ASN A 141 -50.86 4.22 31.57
N SER A 142 -49.64 4.73 31.41
CA SER A 142 -49.41 6.15 31.09
C SER A 142 -50.07 6.58 29.77
N LYS A 143 -50.12 5.69 28.77
CA LYS A 143 -50.76 5.95 27.47
C LYS A 143 -52.27 6.06 27.61
N MET A 144 -52.87 5.19 28.42
CA MET A 144 -54.30 5.18 28.70
C MET A 144 -54.70 6.41 29.52
N LEU A 145 -54.00 6.69 30.62
CA LEU A 145 -54.27 7.84 31.48
C LEU A 145 -54.19 9.16 30.70
N ILE A 146 -53.12 9.36 29.92
CA ILE A 146 -52.95 10.62 29.18
C ILE A 146 -53.95 10.76 28.03
N ALA A 147 -54.41 9.66 27.44
CA ALA A 147 -55.45 9.68 26.42
C ALA A 147 -56.82 10.04 27.01
N ALA A 148 -57.13 9.59 28.23
CA ALA A 148 -58.36 9.99 28.92
C ALA A 148 -58.38 11.49 29.24
N MET A 149 -57.25 12.04 29.69
CA MET A 149 -57.07 13.49 29.87
C MET A 149 -57.21 14.23 28.53
N ALA A 150 -56.62 13.69 27.46
CA ALA A 150 -56.70 14.26 26.12
C ALA A 150 -58.16 14.34 25.64
N TYR A 151 -58.91 13.25 25.81
CA TYR A 151 -60.32 13.17 25.44
C TYR A 151 -61.15 14.21 26.19
N GLY A 152 -60.94 14.40 27.50
CA GLY A 152 -61.64 15.44 28.25
C GLY A 152 -61.26 16.87 27.85
N LEU A 153 -59.99 17.14 27.57
CA LEU A 153 -59.51 18.49 27.23
C LEU A 153 -59.76 18.90 25.78
N GLU A 154 -59.85 17.94 24.86
CA GLU A 154 -59.87 18.15 23.41
C GLU A 154 -61.07 17.51 22.70
N GLY A 155 -61.78 16.56 23.31
CA GLY A 155 -62.95 15.90 22.74
C GLY A 155 -62.62 14.59 22.00
N LYS A 156 -63.53 14.15 21.12
CA LYS A 156 -63.42 12.86 20.40
C LYS A 156 -62.19 12.79 19.48
N ASP A 157 -61.87 13.88 18.78
CA ASP A 157 -60.73 13.98 17.86
C ASP A 157 -59.47 14.49 18.56
N PHE A 158 -59.26 14.07 19.81
CA PHE A 158 -58.17 14.59 20.63
C PHE A 158 -56.79 14.39 20.01
N THR A 159 -55.90 15.31 20.34
CA THR A 159 -54.45 15.21 20.24
C THR A 159 -53.86 15.13 21.65
N LEU A 160 -52.55 14.87 21.77
CA LEU A 160 -51.89 14.87 23.08
C LEU A 160 -51.36 16.25 23.50
N LYS A 161 -51.72 17.34 22.81
CA LYS A 161 -51.07 18.64 23.03
C LYS A 161 -51.46 19.30 24.36
N LYS A 162 -52.76 19.47 24.62
CA LYS A 162 -53.26 20.08 25.88
C LYS A 162 -52.89 19.27 27.12
N PRO A 163 -53.08 17.93 27.18
CA PRO A 163 -52.69 17.17 28.36
C PRO A 163 -51.18 17.20 28.61
N ILE A 164 -50.34 17.13 27.57
CA ILE A 164 -48.88 17.27 27.73
C ILE A 164 -48.53 18.66 28.26
N ASN A 165 -49.16 19.73 27.76
CA ASN A 165 -48.92 21.09 28.26
C ASN A 165 -49.38 21.26 29.73
N LEU A 166 -50.51 20.65 30.11
CA LEU A 166 -50.98 20.64 31.50
C LEU A 166 -49.94 19.98 32.41
N MET A 167 -49.56 18.75 32.09
CA MET A 167 -48.60 17.98 32.89
C MET A 167 -47.22 18.65 32.93
N LYS A 168 -46.79 19.25 31.81
CA LYS A 168 -45.56 20.05 31.75
C LYS A 168 -45.64 21.26 32.68
N SER A 169 -46.76 21.97 32.70
CA SER A 169 -46.95 23.11 33.61
C SER A 169 -46.93 22.68 35.07
N LEU A 170 -47.54 21.54 35.42
CA LEU A 170 -47.45 20.97 36.76
C LEU A 170 -46.01 20.61 37.14
N ASN A 171 -45.27 20.00 36.22
CA ASN A 171 -43.87 19.65 36.45
C ASN A 171 -42.96 20.89 36.58
N GLU A 172 -43.16 21.92 35.77
CA GLU A 172 -42.43 23.20 35.86
C GLU A 172 -42.69 23.94 37.19
N LYS A 173 -43.86 23.71 37.80
CA LYS A 173 -44.20 24.20 39.15
C LYS A 173 -43.73 23.28 40.29
N ASN A 174 -43.05 22.17 40.00
CA ASN A 174 -42.71 21.09 40.96
C ASN A 174 -43.92 20.47 41.67
N LEU A 175 -45.10 20.52 41.04
CA LEU A 175 -46.34 19.93 41.58
C LEU A 175 -46.62 18.53 41.01
N LEU A 176 -45.81 18.03 40.08
CA LEU A 176 -46.00 16.71 39.50
C LEU A 176 -45.14 15.68 40.22
N ASN A 177 -45.77 14.75 40.94
CA ASN A 177 -45.10 13.61 41.56
C ASN A 177 -45.30 12.35 40.71
N ILE A 178 -44.21 11.64 40.42
CA ILE A 178 -44.21 10.51 39.47
C ILE A 178 -44.03 9.21 40.23
N ASN A 179 -44.81 8.20 39.87
CA ASN A 179 -44.76 6.86 40.48
C ASN A 179 -45.01 6.87 42.00
N SER A 180 -45.73 7.87 42.49
CA SER A 180 -46.24 7.96 43.86
C SER A 180 -47.76 7.87 43.85
N PHE A 181 -48.31 7.38 44.96
CA PHE A 181 -49.73 7.48 45.28
C PHE A 181 -49.96 8.38 46.50
N ASP A 182 -48.95 9.08 47.01
CA ASP A 182 -49.06 9.79 48.29
C ASP A 182 -49.65 11.19 48.15
N SER A 183 -49.60 11.79 46.96
CA SER A 183 -50.03 13.17 46.73
C SER A 183 -51.52 13.41 47.03
N PRO A 184 -51.92 14.66 47.36
CA PRO A 184 -53.32 15.02 47.60
C PRO A 184 -54.24 14.76 46.41
N ILE A 185 -53.74 14.91 45.18
CA ILE A 185 -54.49 14.68 43.95
C ILE A 185 -53.83 13.54 43.18
N LEU A 186 -54.62 12.58 42.69
CA LEU A 186 -54.12 11.45 41.91
C LEU A 186 -54.87 11.31 40.58
N ILE A 187 -54.11 11.10 39.51
CA ILE A 187 -54.64 10.70 38.20
C ILE A 187 -54.46 9.18 38.08
N CYS A 188 -55.55 8.44 38.27
CA CYS A 188 -55.52 6.98 38.34
C CYS A 188 -56.80 6.35 37.80
N TYR A 189 -56.89 5.02 37.82
CA TYR A 189 -58.14 4.33 37.56
C TYR A 189 -59.05 4.32 38.79
N ASP A 190 -60.35 4.33 38.57
CA ASP A 190 -61.37 4.31 39.63
C ASP A 190 -61.21 3.14 40.61
N TYR A 191 -60.91 1.94 40.13
CA TYR A 191 -60.64 0.79 41.00
C TYR A 191 -59.41 1.00 41.92
N GLN A 192 -58.40 1.76 41.48
CA GLN A 192 -57.22 2.07 42.31
C GLN A 192 -57.59 3.05 43.42
N ALA A 193 -58.38 4.06 43.08
CA ALA A 193 -58.90 5.03 44.05
C ALA A 193 -59.81 4.37 45.10
N VAL A 194 -60.66 3.41 44.68
CA VAL A 194 -61.47 2.61 45.61
C VAL A 194 -60.58 1.80 46.54
N ASN A 195 -59.55 1.13 46.05
CA ASN A 195 -58.66 0.37 46.92
C ASN A 195 -57.91 1.27 47.92
N LEU A 196 -57.56 2.50 47.55
CA LEU A 196 -57.01 3.50 48.48
C LEU A 196 -58.03 3.93 49.54
N PHE A 197 -59.29 4.18 49.16
CA PHE A 197 -60.37 4.46 50.09
C PHE A 197 -60.54 3.32 51.12
N GLU A 198 -60.59 2.08 50.63
CA GLU A 198 -60.76 0.88 51.44
C GLU A 198 -59.56 0.59 52.35
N SER A 199 -58.38 1.09 52.00
CA SER A 199 -57.19 1.06 52.86
C SER A 199 -57.21 2.10 53.99
N GLY A 200 -58.27 2.92 54.08
CA GLY A 200 -58.49 3.89 55.16
C GLY A 200 -58.19 5.35 54.79
N ARG A 201 -57.88 5.67 53.51
CA ARG A 201 -57.68 7.06 53.07
C ARG A 201 -59.01 7.73 52.75
N ASN A 202 -59.09 9.04 52.99
CA ASN A 202 -60.30 9.83 52.72
C ASN A 202 -60.37 10.27 51.25
N ILE A 203 -60.51 9.30 50.34
CA ILE A 203 -60.48 9.54 48.89
C ILE A 203 -61.88 9.86 48.35
N GLU A 204 -62.03 11.03 47.72
CA GLU A 204 -63.17 11.34 46.84
C GLU A 204 -62.81 11.01 45.39
N ILE A 205 -63.67 10.22 44.72
CA ILE A 205 -63.52 9.89 43.30
C ILE A 205 -64.31 10.88 42.43
N ILE A 206 -63.61 11.59 41.55
CA ILE A 206 -64.17 12.63 40.70
C ILE A 206 -64.13 12.16 39.25
N ILE A 207 -65.31 11.94 38.67
CA ILE A 207 -65.46 11.76 37.21
C ILE A 207 -65.43 13.15 36.56
N PRO A 208 -64.42 13.48 35.74
CA PRO A 208 -64.26 14.82 35.18
C PRO A 208 -65.44 15.21 34.28
N LYS A 209 -66.08 16.36 34.56
CA LYS A 209 -67.23 16.86 33.79
C LYS A 209 -66.90 17.21 32.34
N ASP A 210 -65.63 17.55 32.08
CA ASP A 210 -65.11 17.80 30.73
C ASP A 210 -65.06 16.52 29.87
N GLY A 211 -65.19 15.35 30.49
CA GLY A 211 -65.13 14.04 29.84
C GLY A 211 -63.92 13.21 30.25
N THR A 212 -64.05 11.88 30.19
CA THR A 212 -62.95 10.93 30.41
C THR A 212 -63.17 9.65 29.59
N LEU A 213 -62.19 8.75 29.60
CA LEU A 213 -62.28 7.44 28.97
C LEU A 213 -62.48 6.32 29.99
N THR A 214 -63.31 5.36 29.61
CA THR A 214 -63.46 4.06 30.26
C THR A 214 -62.98 2.97 29.33
N TYR A 215 -62.17 2.07 29.85
CA TYR A 215 -61.63 0.93 29.11
C TYR A 215 -62.16 -0.37 29.68
N GLU A 216 -62.42 -1.36 28.82
CA GLU A 216 -62.62 -2.73 29.28
C GLU A 216 -61.24 -3.38 29.51
N LYS A 217 -61.08 -4.00 30.68
CA LYS A 217 -59.92 -4.83 31.03
C LYS A 217 -60.37 -6.27 31.21
N GLY A 218 -59.50 -7.19 30.84
CA GLY A 218 -59.86 -8.60 30.73
C GLY A 218 -58.68 -9.47 30.34
N LEU A 219 -58.96 -10.72 29.97
CA LEU A 219 -57.96 -11.69 29.58
C LEU A 219 -57.93 -11.90 28.06
N LEU A 220 -56.73 -11.87 27.51
CA LEU A 220 -56.43 -12.23 26.14
C LEU A 220 -55.79 -13.61 26.12
N SER A 221 -56.33 -14.53 25.32
CA SER A 221 -55.84 -15.92 25.27
C SER A 221 -55.85 -16.52 23.86
N ASN A 222 -54.94 -17.46 23.65
CA ASN A 222 -54.89 -18.35 22.48
C ASN A 222 -55.60 -19.69 22.72
N GLN A 223 -56.18 -19.85 23.90
CA GLN A 223 -56.89 -21.04 24.35
C GLN A 223 -58.28 -20.66 24.85
N ASP A 224 -59.16 -21.65 24.91
CA ASP A 224 -60.47 -21.48 25.52
C ASP A 224 -60.32 -21.57 27.03
N LEU A 225 -60.77 -20.52 27.73
CA LEU A 225 -60.74 -20.44 29.18
C LEU A 225 -62.10 -20.82 29.76
N ASN A 226 -62.10 -21.70 30.75
CA ASN A 226 -63.29 -22.08 31.50
C ASN A 226 -63.33 -21.33 32.82
N PHE A 227 -64.22 -20.34 32.91
CA PHE A 227 -64.44 -19.57 34.13
C PHE A 227 -65.42 -20.27 35.06
N LYS A 228 -65.23 -20.09 36.38
CA LYS A 228 -66.24 -20.47 37.37
C LYS A 228 -67.54 -19.69 37.11
N SER A 229 -68.70 -20.32 37.30
CA SER A 229 -70.03 -19.75 36.96
C SER A 229 -70.36 -18.42 37.65
N ASP A 230 -69.64 -18.05 38.70
CA ASP A 230 -69.87 -16.86 39.52
C ASP A 230 -68.82 -15.75 39.31
N ALA A 231 -68.11 -15.72 38.16
CA ALA A 231 -67.01 -14.77 37.92
C ALA A 231 -67.40 -13.30 38.15
N ASP A 232 -68.58 -12.86 37.68
CA ASP A 232 -69.07 -11.49 37.90
C ASP A 232 -69.28 -11.16 39.38
N LYS A 233 -69.76 -12.14 40.16
CA LYS A 233 -69.95 -11.99 41.61
C LYS A 233 -68.60 -11.82 42.31
N LEU A 234 -67.60 -12.62 41.94
CA LEU A 234 -66.23 -12.54 42.48
C LEU A 234 -65.56 -11.20 42.13
N LEU A 235 -65.80 -10.67 40.92
CA LEU A 235 -65.31 -9.35 40.53
C LEU A 235 -65.96 -8.24 41.36
N VAL A 236 -67.26 -8.32 41.61
CA VAL A 236 -67.98 -7.37 42.49
C VAL A 236 -67.49 -7.49 43.94
N GLU A 237 -67.30 -8.70 44.47
CA GLU A 237 -66.74 -8.93 45.82
C GLU A 237 -65.31 -8.39 45.94
N SER A 238 -64.55 -8.44 44.84
CA SER A 238 -63.21 -7.84 44.72
C SER A 238 -63.24 -6.32 44.50
N LYS A 239 -64.40 -5.68 44.69
CA LYS A 239 -64.61 -4.24 44.59
C LYS A 239 -64.28 -3.66 43.21
N LEU A 240 -64.31 -4.49 42.16
CA LEU A 240 -64.18 -4.06 40.78
C LEU A 240 -65.55 -3.75 40.20
N ARG A 241 -65.59 -2.80 39.26
CA ARG A 241 -66.80 -2.44 38.53
C ARG A 241 -66.97 -3.36 37.33
N THR A 242 -68.04 -4.14 37.28
CA THR A 242 -68.33 -5.06 36.16
C THR A 242 -68.68 -4.30 34.88
N LEU A 243 -68.78 -5.01 33.75
CA LEU A 243 -69.14 -4.43 32.45
C LEU A 243 -70.52 -3.74 32.46
N ASP A 244 -71.46 -4.23 33.27
CA ASP A 244 -72.78 -3.63 33.52
C ASP A 244 -72.70 -2.40 34.45
N GLY A 245 -71.54 -2.10 35.00
CA GLY A 245 -71.31 -1.00 35.93
C GLY A 245 -71.69 -1.30 37.38
N LYS A 246 -71.94 -2.56 37.76
CA LYS A 246 -72.24 -2.97 39.15
C LYS A 246 -70.95 -3.02 39.97
N SER A 247 -71.03 -2.64 41.24
CA SER A 247 -69.92 -2.71 42.20
C SER A 247 -70.45 -2.84 43.64
N SER A 248 -69.60 -3.27 44.57
CA SER A 248 -69.95 -3.46 46.00
C SER A 248 -69.50 -2.33 46.92
N SER A 249 -68.54 -1.50 46.48
CA SER A 249 -67.97 -0.43 47.31
C SER A 249 -68.79 0.86 47.25
N LEU A 250 -68.98 1.49 48.40
CA LEU A 250 -69.64 2.80 48.53
C LEU A 250 -68.77 3.97 48.03
N ALA A 251 -67.48 3.74 47.78
CA ALA A 251 -66.56 4.75 47.27
C ALA A 251 -66.84 5.14 45.81
N TYR A 252 -67.49 4.25 45.05
CA TYR A 252 -67.81 4.53 43.65
C TYR A 252 -68.86 5.64 43.53
N PRO A 253 -68.65 6.62 42.62
CA PRO A 253 -69.66 7.62 42.31
C PRO A 253 -70.95 7.00 41.77
N SER A 254 -72.07 7.71 41.90
CA SER A 254 -73.35 7.26 41.33
C SER A 254 -73.25 7.03 39.82
N SER A 255 -74.01 6.06 39.30
CA SER A 255 -74.00 5.68 37.88
C SER A 255 -74.20 6.88 36.93
N ASN A 256 -75.00 7.87 37.32
CA ASN A 256 -75.21 9.10 36.55
C ASN A 256 -73.92 9.91 36.33
N LYS A 257 -72.99 9.93 37.30
CA LYS A 257 -71.70 10.64 37.14
C LYS A 257 -70.81 9.98 36.08
N TYR A 258 -70.95 8.68 35.86
CA TYR A 258 -70.22 7.96 34.81
C TYR A 258 -70.73 8.24 33.39
N SER A 259 -71.83 8.99 33.21
CA SER A 259 -72.28 9.43 31.88
C SER A 259 -71.25 10.33 31.15
N PHE A 260 -70.34 10.96 31.89
CA PHE A 260 -69.22 11.72 31.33
C PHE A 260 -68.05 10.84 30.86
N ALA A 261 -68.08 9.53 31.15
CA ALA A 261 -67.04 8.59 30.78
C ALA A 261 -67.44 7.83 29.50
N SER A 262 -66.68 8.02 28.43
CA SER A 262 -66.93 7.38 27.14
C SER A 262 -66.08 6.13 26.95
N LYS A 263 -66.61 5.12 26.25
CA LYS A 263 -65.78 4.04 25.67
C LYS A 263 -65.05 4.56 24.43
N ILE A 264 -63.98 3.88 24.02
CA ILE A 264 -63.27 4.20 22.78
C ILE A 264 -64.19 3.89 21.59
N SER A 265 -64.49 4.88 20.76
CA SER A 265 -65.27 4.70 19.54
C SER A 265 -64.41 4.44 18.29
N ASP A 266 -63.22 5.06 18.23
CA ASP A 266 -62.28 4.93 17.12
C ASP A 266 -60.93 4.42 17.64
N TYR A 267 -60.72 3.11 17.51
CA TYR A 267 -59.50 2.43 17.93
C TYR A 267 -58.29 2.81 17.06
N GLU A 268 -58.49 3.13 15.79
CA GLU A 268 -57.40 3.49 14.89
C GLU A 268 -56.84 4.88 15.25
N HIS A 269 -57.73 5.86 15.45
CA HIS A 269 -57.33 7.19 15.92
C HIS A 269 -56.66 7.12 17.30
N PHE A 270 -57.22 6.35 18.23
CA PHE A 270 -56.63 6.12 19.55
C PHE A 270 -55.21 5.56 19.44
N ALA A 271 -55.02 4.47 18.69
CA ALA A 271 -53.71 3.83 18.52
C ALA A 271 -52.71 4.75 17.82
N ARG A 272 -53.14 5.51 16.81
CA ARG A 272 -52.29 6.44 16.05
C ARG A 272 -51.80 7.60 16.92
N THR A 273 -52.68 8.17 17.74
CA THR A 273 -52.45 9.35 18.56
C THR A 273 -51.63 9.02 19.81
N THR A 274 -51.93 7.91 20.49
CA THR A 274 -51.22 7.47 21.71
C THR A 274 -49.88 6.80 21.43
N ARG A 275 -49.56 6.50 20.16
CA ARG A 275 -48.33 5.84 19.71
C ARG A 275 -47.05 6.46 20.28
N ASN A 276 -46.98 7.79 20.35
CA ASN A 276 -45.80 8.53 20.81
C ASN A 276 -45.94 9.05 22.25
N ALA A 277 -46.98 8.64 22.99
CA ALA A 277 -47.29 9.18 24.31
C ALA A 277 -46.11 9.05 25.29
N SER A 278 -45.49 7.87 25.38
CA SER A 278 -44.33 7.64 26.27
C SER A 278 -43.15 8.56 25.93
N CYS A 279 -42.88 8.78 24.64
CA CYS A 279 -41.84 9.70 24.18
C CYS A 279 -42.15 11.15 24.57
N LEU A 280 -43.40 11.60 24.36
CA LEU A 280 -43.84 12.95 24.74
C LEU A 280 -43.79 13.16 26.25
N ILE A 281 -44.15 12.15 27.05
CA ILE A 281 -44.09 12.22 28.52
C ILE A 281 -42.64 12.40 28.96
N GLU A 282 -41.75 11.50 28.58
CA GLU A 282 -40.33 11.53 28.96
C GLU A 282 -39.65 12.83 28.50
N ARG A 283 -39.85 13.22 27.24
CA ARG A 283 -39.14 14.35 26.63
C ARG A 283 -39.72 15.71 27.00
N ASN A 284 -41.05 15.87 26.99
CA ASN A 284 -41.70 17.17 27.15
C ASN A 284 -42.16 17.45 28.58
N ILE A 285 -42.58 16.41 29.33
CA ILE A 285 -42.97 16.57 30.73
C ILE A 285 -41.73 16.43 31.60
N LEU A 286 -41.06 15.28 31.57
CA LEU A 286 -39.99 14.96 32.52
C LEU A 286 -38.65 15.62 32.21
N ASN A 287 -38.51 16.20 31.01
CA ASN A 287 -37.24 16.71 30.49
C ASN A 287 -36.11 15.66 30.49
N SER A 288 -36.46 14.38 30.47
CA SER A 288 -35.52 13.25 30.42
C SER A 288 -35.19 12.90 28.96
N LYS A 289 -34.01 12.29 28.74
CA LYS A 289 -33.61 11.69 27.44
C LYS A 289 -33.84 12.59 26.21
N ARG A 290 -33.62 13.90 26.34
CA ARG A 290 -33.91 14.90 25.28
C ARG A 290 -33.23 14.61 23.94
N TYR A 291 -32.00 14.10 23.97
CA TYR A 291 -31.16 13.87 22.78
C TYR A 291 -30.96 12.38 22.47
N MET A 292 -31.71 11.51 23.14
CA MET A 292 -31.65 10.06 22.95
C MET A 292 -32.99 9.53 22.46
N SER A 293 -32.93 8.45 21.67
CA SER A 293 -34.11 7.67 21.30
C SER A 293 -34.73 7.03 22.55
N ILE A 294 -36.05 7.14 22.70
CA ILE A 294 -36.79 6.66 23.89
C ILE A 294 -37.58 5.38 23.59
N ASP A 295 -38.24 5.29 22.43
CA ASP A 295 -39.10 4.17 22.08
C ASP A 295 -38.50 3.28 20.98
N ASN A 296 -39.04 2.05 20.85
CA ASN A 296 -38.56 1.05 19.88
C ASN A 296 -38.49 1.58 18.43
N ARG A 297 -39.37 2.52 18.06
CA ARG A 297 -39.43 3.08 16.71
C ARG A 297 -38.35 4.12 16.51
N GLU A 298 -38.17 5.04 17.46
CA GLU A 298 -37.07 5.98 17.46
C GLU A 298 -35.74 5.22 17.40
N HIS A 299 -35.53 4.19 18.24
CA HIS A 299 -34.31 3.36 18.17
C HIS A 299 -34.05 2.82 16.75
N LEU A 300 -35.09 2.31 16.07
CA LEU A 300 -35.00 1.81 14.69
C LEU A 300 -34.68 2.93 13.69
N HIS A 301 -35.41 4.04 13.73
CA HIS A 301 -35.23 5.15 12.79
C HIS A 301 -33.85 5.81 12.95
N PHE A 302 -33.41 6.05 14.19
CA PHE A 302 -32.07 6.59 14.47
C PHE A 302 -30.97 5.65 13.99
N ALA A 303 -31.09 4.33 14.24
CA ALA A 303 -30.12 3.36 13.75
C ALA A 303 -30.05 3.36 12.22
N LEU A 304 -31.20 3.40 11.53
CA LEU A 304 -31.27 3.44 10.07
C LEU A 304 -30.61 4.70 9.49
N ILE A 305 -30.93 5.88 10.02
CA ILE A 305 -30.31 7.15 9.61
C ILE A 305 -28.80 7.10 9.82
N TYR A 306 -28.36 6.59 10.97
CA TYR A 306 -26.94 6.48 11.30
C TYR A 306 -26.18 5.53 10.35
N ILE A 307 -26.76 4.38 10.01
CA ILE A 307 -26.20 3.44 9.03
C ILE A 307 -26.10 4.08 7.65
N ILE A 308 -27.10 4.85 7.22
CA ILE A 308 -27.06 5.59 5.94
C ILE A 308 -25.89 6.57 5.93
N ILE A 309 -25.74 7.37 7.00
CA ILE A 309 -24.64 8.34 7.13
C ILE A 309 -23.28 7.65 7.05
N ILE A 310 -23.09 6.57 7.80
CA ILE A 310 -21.84 5.79 7.78
C ILE A 310 -21.57 5.23 6.39
N THR A 311 -22.58 4.68 5.71
CA THR A 311 -22.42 4.09 4.38
C THR A 311 -22.00 5.12 3.35
N ILE A 312 -22.64 6.30 3.36
CA ILE A 312 -22.27 7.43 2.51
C ILE A 312 -20.83 7.87 2.80
N TRP A 313 -20.46 7.98 4.08
CA TRP A 313 -19.12 8.37 4.50
C TRP A 313 -18.04 7.37 4.07
N ILE A 314 -18.27 6.06 4.24
CA ILE A 314 -17.37 5.00 3.75
C ILE A 314 -17.21 5.11 2.24
N SER A 315 -18.32 5.19 1.50
CA SER A 315 -18.30 5.28 0.04
C SER A 315 -17.50 6.48 -0.44
N SER A 316 -17.72 7.65 0.18
CA SER A 316 -16.98 8.88 -0.09
C SER A 316 -15.46 8.69 0.12
N ILE A 317 -15.04 8.05 1.21
CA ILE A 317 -13.61 7.78 1.46
C ILE A 317 -13.03 6.80 0.45
N ILE A 318 -13.73 5.70 0.15
CA ILE A 318 -13.25 4.69 -0.79
C ILE A 318 -13.06 5.30 -2.19
N LEU A 319 -13.97 6.19 -2.60
CA LEU A 319 -13.90 6.85 -3.91
C LEU A 319 -12.75 7.85 -4.02
N ARG A 320 -12.47 8.62 -2.96
CA ARG A 320 -11.42 9.66 -2.99
C ARG A 320 -10.04 9.17 -2.56
N SER A 321 -9.95 8.02 -1.89
CA SER A 321 -8.68 7.49 -1.37
C SER A 321 -8.03 6.52 -2.35
N MET A 322 -6.89 6.93 -2.94
CA MET A 322 -6.09 6.03 -3.79
C MET A 322 -5.31 4.99 -2.98
N GLN A 323 -5.01 5.25 -1.70
CA GLN A 323 -4.23 4.33 -0.87
C GLN A 323 -5.13 3.28 -0.21
N LYS A 324 -4.84 2.00 -0.49
CA LYS A 324 -5.60 0.87 0.05
C LYS A 324 -5.63 0.82 1.58
N GLY A 325 -4.56 1.24 2.27
CA GLY A 325 -4.52 1.27 3.74
C GLY A 325 -5.59 2.19 4.36
N ILE A 326 -5.75 3.40 3.81
CA ILE A 326 -6.77 4.36 4.25
C ILE A 326 -8.17 3.82 3.92
N SER A 327 -8.36 3.30 2.70
CA SER A 327 -9.65 2.77 2.26
C SER A 327 -10.10 1.54 3.07
N TYR A 328 -9.17 0.62 3.38
CA TYR A 328 -9.47 -0.53 4.23
C TYR A 328 -9.75 -0.11 5.67
N SER A 329 -8.99 0.83 6.22
CA SER A 329 -9.29 1.35 7.56
C SER A 329 -10.68 1.96 7.64
N ALA A 330 -11.05 2.84 6.70
CA ALA A 330 -12.38 3.44 6.68
C ALA A 330 -13.49 2.39 6.55
N PHE A 331 -13.25 1.36 5.73
CA PHE A 331 -14.17 0.23 5.61
C PHE A 331 -14.34 -0.55 6.92
N PHE A 332 -13.25 -0.91 7.61
CA PHE A 332 -13.32 -1.62 8.89
C PHE A 332 -13.89 -0.75 10.03
N THR A 333 -13.52 0.53 10.07
CA THR A 333 -14.15 1.52 10.97
C THR A 333 -15.66 1.54 10.75
N GLY A 334 -16.08 1.58 9.48
CA GLY A 334 -17.49 1.48 9.09
C GLY A 334 -18.20 0.23 9.61
N ILE A 335 -17.58 -0.94 9.43
CA ILE A 335 -18.10 -2.22 9.96
C ILE A 335 -18.24 -2.16 11.48
N ILE A 336 -17.24 -1.64 12.19
CA ILE A 336 -17.26 -1.53 13.65
C ILE A 336 -18.42 -0.62 14.10
N LEU A 337 -18.59 0.55 13.46
CA LEU A 337 -19.68 1.47 13.82
C LEU A 337 -21.07 0.89 13.51
N ILE A 338 -21.24 0.22 12.36
CA ILE A 338 -22.50 -0.46 12.00
C ILE A 338 -22.77 -1.63 12.96
N GLY A 339 -21.75 -2.40 13.32
CA GLY A 339 -21.87 -3.48 14.30
C GLY A 339 -22.28 -2.94 15.67
N TRP A 340 -21.69 -1.82 16.10
CA TRP A 340 -21.99 -1.22 17.39
C TRP A 340 -23.43 -0.70 17.47
N ILE A 341 -23.89 0.03 16.45
CA ILE A 341 -25.29 0.50 16.41
C ILE A 341 -26.27 -0.67 16.31
N PHE A 342 -25.89 -1.77 15.66
CA PHE A 342 -26.73 -2.97 15.60
C PHE A 342 -26.87 -3.63 16.98
N VAL A 343 -25.77 -3.85 17.71
CA VAL A 343 -25.84 -4.41 19.08
C VAL A 343 -26.64 -3.48 20.00
N ARG A 344 -26.48 -2.15 19.86
CA ARG A 344 -27.31 -1.17 20.55
C ARG A 344 -28.79 -1.33 20.20
N LEU A 345 -29.13 -1.45 18.92
CA LEU A 345 -30.51 -1.64 18.48
C LEU A 345 -31.12 -2.90 19.09
N VAL A 346 -30.39 -4.02 19.06
CA VAL A 346 -30.84 -5.28 19.68
C VAL A 346 -31.06 -5.08 21.18
N LYS A 347 -30.10 -4.46 21.90
CA LYS A 347 -30.21 -4.19 23.35
C LYS A 347 -31.54 -3.51 23.72
N TYR A 348 -31.91 -2.45 23.00
CA TYR A 348 -33.13 -1.69 23.28
C TYR A 348 -34.40 -2.35 22.73
N GLN A 349 -34.30 -3.28 21.76
CA GLN A 349 -35.46 -4.06 21.31
C GLN A 349 -35.72 -5.30 22.19
N THR A 350 -34.70 -5.83 22.86
CA THR A 350 -34.77 -7.07 23.65
C THR A 350 -34.71 -6.81 25.16
N GLU A 351 -35.48 -5.84 25.68
CA GLU A 351 -35.61 -5.52 27.12
C GLU A 351 -36.26 -6.62 27.98
N LEU A 352 -36.36 -7.85 27.47
CA LEU A 352 -37.12 -8.94 28.09
C LEU A 352 -36.28 -9.78 29.05
N THR A 353 -34.96 -9.80 28.85
CA THR A 353 -34.05 -10.63 29.64
C THR A 353 -32.92 -9.76 30.19
N PRO A 354 -32.94 -9.41 31.50
CA PRO A 354 -31.95 -8.49 32.08
C PRO A 354 -30.52 -9.01 31.91
N VAL A 355 -30.34 -10.34 31.90
CA VAL A 355 -29.05 -10.99 31.59
C VAL A 355 -28.59 -10.66 30.16
N LEU A 356 -29.44 -10.86 29.15
CA LEU A 356 -29.09 -10.55 27.76
C LEU A 356 -28.80 -9.05 27.57
N THR A 357 -29.63 -8.18 28.15
CA THR A 357 -29.43 -6.72 28.10
C THR A 357 -28.07 -6.33 28.69
N ARG A 358 -27.65 -6.97 29.78
CA ARG A 358 -26.33 -6.77 30.40
C ARG A 358 -25.19 -7.26 29.50
N TYR A 359 -25.28 -8.46 28.93
CA TYR A 359 -24.25 -8.97 28.01
C TYR A 359 -24.18 -8.21 26.67
N LEU A 360 -25.30 -7.70 26.17
CA LEU A 360 -25.31 -6.80 25.01
C LEU A 360 -24.64 -5.46 25.35
N TRP A 361 -24.78 -4.98 26.58
CA TRP A 361 -24.04 -3.81 27.06
C TRP A 361 -22.54 -4.08 27.16
N TYR A 362 -22.12 -5.25 27.66
CA TYR A 362 -20.72 -5.69 27.62
C TYR A 362 -20.17 -5.78 26.19
N GLY A 363 -21.02 -6.19 25.24
CA GLY A 363 -20.70 -6.20 23.81
C GLY A 363 -20.29 -4.85 23.24
N PHE A 364 -20.67 -3.72 23.86
CA PHE A 364 -20.26 -2.39 23.40
C PHE A 364 -18.73 -2.21 23.48
N TYR A 365 -18.07 -2.84 24.47
CA TYR A 365 -16.63 -2.75 24.67
C TYR A 365 -15.82 -3.43 23.56
N ILE A 366 -16.41 -4.41 22.85
CA ILE A 366 -15.78 -5.01 21.66
C ILE A 366 -15.51 -3.90 20.63
N PHE A 367 -16.51 -3.06 20.36
CA PHE A 367 -16.40 -1.99 19.38
C PHE A 367 -15.54 -0.84 19.91
N GLN A 368 -15.71 -0.46 21.19
CA GLN A 368 -14.94 0.62 21.81
C GLN A 368 -13.43 0.32 21.84
N LEU A 369 -13.03 -0.94 22.07
CA LEU A 369 -11.62 -1.35 22.09
C LEU A 369 -11.05 -1.58 20.68
N THR A 370 -11.84 -2.13 19.75
CA THR A 370 -11.36 -2.42 18.38
C THR A 370 -11.27 -1.17 17.50
N LEU A 371 -12.08 -0.14 17.76
CA LEU A 371 -12.11 1.09 16.96
C LEU A 371 -10.76 1.84 17.00
N PRO A 372 -10.15 2.17 18.16
CA PRO A 372 -8.80 2.75 18.22
C PRO A 372 -7.74 1.86 17.57
N LEU A 373 -7.88 0.54 17.65
CA LEU A 373 -6.92 -0.41 17.08
C LEU A 373 -6.88 -0.36 15.54
N VAL A 374 -8.04 -0.22 14.90
CA VAL A 374 -8.15 -0.03 13.44
C VAL A 374 -7.58 1.33 13.03
N LEU A 375 -7.85 2.39 13.80
CA LEU A 375 -7.25 3.70 13.56
C LEU A 375 -5.73 3.68 13.72
N LEU A 376 -5.22 2.90 14.67
CA LEU A 376 -3.79 2.74 14.89
C LEU A 376 -3.11 1.98 13.76
N TRP A 377 -3.77 0.94 13.25
CA TRP A 377 -3.33 0.26 12.03
C TRP A 377 -3.28 1.21 10.83
N MET A 378 -4.30 2.06 10.67
CA MET A 378 -4.34 3.08 9.61
C MET A 378 -3.17 4.05 9.70
N ALA A 379 -2.96 4.64 10.88
CA ALA A 379 -1.87 5.57 11.11
C ALA A 379 -0.51 4.93 10.79
N TRP A 380 -0.36 3.62 11.07
CA TRP A 380 0.83 2.87 10.69
C TRP A 380 0.92 2.62 9.17
N ALA A 381 -0.17 2.20 8.51
CA ALA A 381 -0.19 1.79 7.10
C ALA A 381 -0.06 2.95 6.10
N ILE A 382 -0.33 4.19 6.52
CA ILE A 382 -0.43 5.38 5.68
C ILE A 382 0.83 5.75 4.87
N ASP A 383 2.01 5.30 5.28
CA ASP A 383 3.29 5.55 4.60
C ASP A 383 3.89 4.27 3.99
N LYS A 384 3.14 3.15 4.03
CA LYS A 384 3.64 1.85 3.59
C LYS A 384 3.22 1.55 2.15
N PRO A 385 4.12 0.92 1.37
CA PRO A 385 3.80 0.46 0.02
C PRO A 385 2.73 -0.63 0.08
N GLU A 386 1.98 -0.81 -1.01
CA GLU A 386 0.80 -1.68 -1.02
C GLU A 386 1.09 -3.14 -0.60
N ASN A 387 2.31 -3.61 -0.85
CA ASN A 387 2.76 -4.96 -0.50
C ASN A 387 3.17 -5.13 0.98
N LYS A 388 3.21 -4.05 1.77
CA LYS A 388 3.61 -4.05 3.20
C LYS A 388 2.56 -3.40 4.11
N ILE A 389 1.28 -3.46 3.74
CA ILE A 389 0.16 -2.92 4.53
C ILE A 389 -0.13 -3.74 5.81
N PHE A 390 0.40 -4.97 5.92
CA PHE A 390 0.15 -5.83 7.07
C PHE A 390 0.83 -5.33 8.36
N PRO A 391 0.12 -5.31 9.50
CA PRO A 391 0.59 -4.69 10.71
C PRO A 391 1.82 -5.40 11.33
N PRO A 392 2.67 -4.64 12.04
CA PRO A 392 3.89 -5.13 12.69
C PRO A 392 3.59 -6.01 13.92
N LYS A 393 4.61 -6.73 14.42
CA LYS A 393 4.47 -7.65 15.57
C LYS A 393 3.87 -6.98 16.81
N TRP A 394 4.25 -5.75 17.14
CA TRP A 394 3.71 -5.02 18.30
C TRP A 394 2.20 -4.77 18.21
N TRP A 395 1.66 -4.58 17.01
CA TRP A 395 0.21 -4.40 16.82
C TRP A 395 -0.54 -5.72 17.09
N ARG A 396 0.06 -6.87 16.78
CA ARG A 396 -0.50 -8.19 17.14
C ARG A 396 -0.55 -8.39 18.65
N VAL A 397 0.46 -7.90 19.39
CA VAL A 397 0.43 -7.90 20.87
C VAL A 397 -0.73 -7.06 21.38
N MET A 398 -1.00 -5.90 20.77
CA MET A 398 -2.16 -5.08 21.12
C MET A 398 -3.49 -5.78 20.85
N VAL A 399 -3.61 -6.56 19.77
CA VAL A 399 -4.81 -7.39 19.52
C VAL A 399 -5.01 -8.40 20.65
N VAL A 400 -3.95 -9.09 21.09
CA VAL A 400 -4.04 -10.06 22.18
C VAL A 400 -4.44 -9.38 23.49
N LEU A 401 -3.86 -8.23 23.81
CA LEU A 401 -4.22 -7.43 24.98
C LEU A 401 -5.70 -7.01 24.94
N ILE A 402 -6.18 -6.50 23.80
CA ILE A 402 -7.58 -6.13 23.61
C ILE A 402 -8.50 -7.35 23.77
N GLY A 403 -8.12 -8.50 23.23
CA GLY A 403 -8.85 -9.75 23.41
C GLY A 403 -8.97 -10.14 24.89
N ALA A 404 -7.88 -10.03 25.64
CA ALA A 404 -7.90 -10.29 27.09
C ALA A 404 -8.81 -9.31 27.84
N LEU A 405 -8.79 -8.01 27.51
CA LEU A 405 -9.67 -7.02 28.12
C LEU A 405 -11.15 -7.28 27.81
N ILE A 406 -11.47 -7.72 26.59
CA ILE A 406 -12.84 -8.11 26.24
C ILE A 406 -13.30 -9.27 27.13
N ILE A 407 -12.44 -10.27 27.37
CA ILE A 407 -12.77 -11.39 28.27
C ILE A 407 -13.03 -10.88 29.70
N VAL A 408 -12.22 -9.94 30.21
CA VAL A 408 -12.45 -9.29 31.51
C VAL A 408 -13.81 -8.58 31.55
N VAL A 409 -14.22 -7.89 30.49
CA VAL A 409 -15.55 -7.26 30.44
C VAL A 409 -16.68 -8.30 30.48
N PHE A 410 -16.57 -9.39 29.71
CA PHE A 410 -17.60 -10.44 29.68
C PHE A 410 -17.66 -11.28 30.97
N THR A 411 -16.59 -11.28 31.75
CA THR A 411 -16.52 -11.95 33.07
C THR A 411 -16.82 -11.00 34.24
N ASN A 412 -17.26 -9.76 33.95
CA ASN A 412 -17.52 -8.75 34.97
C ASN A 412 -18.50 -9.19 36.05
N ASP A 413 -19.49 -10.02 35.75
CA ASP A 413 -20.43 -10.59 36.73
C ASP A 413 -19.73 -11.37 37.86
N LEU A 414 -18.51 -11.86 37.65
CA LEU A 414 -17.73 -12.62 38.65
C LEU A 414 -16.93 -11.72 39.61
N HIS A 415 -16.55 -10.52 39.18
CA HIS A 415 -15.54 -9.73 39.89
C HIS A 415 -15.87 -8.23 40.05
N GLY A 416 -16.81 -7.67 39.27
CA GLY A 416 -17.26 -6.28 39.37
C GLY A 416 -16.20 -5.21 39.07
N PHE A 417 -15.08 -5.57 38.42
CA PHE A 417 -13.94 -4.65 38.24
C PHE A 417 -14.14 -3.64 37.11
N VAL A 418 -15.04 -3.92 36.16
CA VAL A 418 -15.35 -2.97 35.07
C VAL A 418 -16.55 -2.12 35.48
N LEU A 419 -17.68 -2.77 35.77
CA LEU A 419 -18.90 -2.10 36.21
C LEU A 419 -19.32 -2.70 37.54
N ASP A 420 -19.52 -1.82 38.52
CA ASP A 420 -20.10 -2.19 39.81
C ASP A 420 -21.62 -2.11 39.67
N LEU A 421 -22.27 -3.29 39.65
CA LEU A 421 -23.69 -3.44 39.36
C LEU A 421 -24.40 -3.99 40.60
N ASP A 422 -25.29 -3.19 41.18
CA ASP A 422 -26.21 -3.68 42.22
C ASP A 422 -27.39 -4.40 41.56
N LEU A 423 -27.23 -5.69 41.29
CA LEU A 423 -28.27 -6.52 40.64
C LEU A 423 -29.54 -6.71 41.50
N ASN A 424 -29.49 -6.37 42.79
CA ASN A 424 -30.68 -6.39 43.65
C ASN A 424 -31.56 -5.15 43.44
N ASN A 425 -31.01 -4.08 42.87
CA ASN A 425 -31.75 -2.88 42.52
C ASN A 425 -32.36 -3.01 41.11
N PRO A 426 -33.67 -2.82 40.93
CA PRO A 426 -34.28 -2.84 39.60
C PRO A 426 -33.72 -1.78 38.64
N ASN A 427 -33.12 -0.70 39.16
CA ASN A 427 -32.50 0.40 38.39
C ASN A 427 -30.96 0.27 38.29
N TRP A 428 -30.44 -0.95 38.30
CA TRP A 428 -29.00 -1.26 38.23
C TRP A 428 -28.31 -0.66 36.98
N ASP A 429 -29.05 -0.43 35.89
CA ASP A 429 -28.55 0.13 34.63
C ASP A 429 -28.41 1.66 34.67
N ILE A 430 -29.03 2.33 35.64
CA ILE A 430 -28.93 3.77 35.89
C ILE A 430 -27.95 4.05 37.03
N ASN A 431 -28.01 3.25 38.10
CA ASN A 431 -27.29 3.48 39.36
C ASN A 431 -26.05 2.58 39.51
N TYR A 432 -25.25 2.48 38.45
CA TYR A 432 -24.01 1.70 38.46
C TYR A 432 -22.75 2.53 38.82
N GLY A 433 -21.73 1.86 39.34
CA GLY A 433 -20.39 2.43 39.56
C GLY A 433 -19.39 2.03 38.48
N TYR A 434 -18.29 2.78 38.36
CA TYR A 434 -17.14 2.42 37.51
C TYR A 434 -16.03 1.80 38.36
N GLY A 435 -15.63 0.56 38.04
CA GLY A 435 -14.54 -0.13 38.73
C GLY A 435 -13.15 0.21 38.16
N PHE A 436 -12.08 -0.31 38.78
CA PHE A 436 -10.71 0.02 38.36
C PHE A 436 -10.38 -0.42 36.91
N ALA A 437 -10.88 -1.60 36.48
CA ALA A 437 -10.58 -2.15 35.17
C ALA A 437 -11.25 -1.33 34.05
N TYR A 438 -12.36 -0.64 34.35
CA TYR A 438 -12.94 0.34 33.43
C TYR A 438 -11.95 1.48 33.12
N TYR A 439 -11.30 2.03 34.15
CA TYR A 439 -10.30 3.08 33.94
C TYR A 439 -9.09 2.55 33.17
N VAL A 440 -8.66 1.30 33.40
CA VAL A 440 -7.61 0.66 32.59
C VAL A 440 -8.00 0.57 31.11
N ILE A 441 -9.23 0.11 30.81
CA ILE A 441 -9.77 0.05 29.45
C ILE A 441 -9.78 1.44 28.81
N LEU A 442 -10.30 2.44 29.52
CA LEU A 442 -10.35 3.83 29.06
C LEU A 442 -8.94 4.35 28.77
N SER A 443 -7.98 4.16 29.68
CA SER A 443 -6.59 4.56 29.49
C SER A 443 -5.98 3.91 28.25
N ILE A 444 -6.20 2.61 28.04
CA ILE A 444 -5.69 1.90 26.86
C ILE A 444 -6.30 2.45 25.57
N CYS A 445 -7.61 2.72 25.54
CA CYS A 445 -8.26 3.38 24.40
C CYS A 445 -7.65 4.75 24.12
N MET A 446 -7.49 5.58 25.15
CA MET A 446 -6.93 6.93 25.04
C MET A 446 -5.45 6.93 24.63
N ILE A 447 -4.64 5.99 25.12
CA ILE A 447 -3.24 5.80 24.70
C ILE A 447 -3.19 5.40 23.23
N ASN A 448 -4.02 4.47 22.76
CA ASN A 448 -4.07 4.08 21.36
C ASN A 448 -4.45 5.27 20.45
N LEU A 449 -5.46 6.06 20.83
CA LEU A 449 -5.86 7.26 20.08
C LEU A 449 -4.77 8.34 20.11
N SER A 450 -4.11 8.53 21.25
CA SER A 450 -2.98 9.46 21.35
C SER A 450 -1.82 9.02 20.45
N LEU A 451 -1.52 7.72 20.40
CA LEU A 451 -0.49 7.16 19.53
C LEU A 451 -0.84 7.33 18.04
N VAL A 452 -2.10 7.11 17.66
CA VAL A 452 -2.62 7.43 16.31
C VAL A 452 -2.27 8.88 15.96
N PHE A 453 -2.64 9.81 16.84
CA PHE A 453 -2.45 11.22 16.64
C PHE A 453 -0.96 11.60 16.51
N LEU A 454 -0.12 11.10 17.41
CA LEU A 454 1.33 11.32 17.40
C LEU A 454 2.00 10.76 16.12
N ILE A 455 1.59 9.57 15.67
CA ILE A 455 2.11 8.98 14.43
C ILE A 455 1.73 9.84 13.22
N LEU A 456 0.47 10.29 13.15
CA LEU A 456 0.00 11.15 12.07
C LEU A 456 0.73 12.50 12.07
N ILE A 457 0.94 13.13 13.23
CA ILE A 457 1.74 14.37 13.35
C ILE A 457 3.16 14.13 12.85
N LYS A 458 3.84 13.09 13.37
CA LYS A 458 5.22 12.76 12.99
C LYS A 458 5.36 12.60 11.48
N LYS A 459 4.42 11.90 10.84
CA LYS A 459 4.39 11.70 9.39
C LYS A 459 4.02 12.97 8.61
N SER A 460 3.22 13.85 9.20
CA SER A 460 2.81 15.13 8.60
C SER A 460 3.86 16.24 8.71
N THR A 461 4.98 16.05 9.42
CA THR A 461 6.03 17.08 9.58
C THR A 461 6.68 17.52 8.27
N ARG A 462 6.66 16.67 7.24
CA ARG A 462 7.14 16.98 5.89
C ARG A 462 6.09 17.62 4.98
N ASN A 463 4.85 17.76 5.47
CA ASN A 463 3.77 18.37 4.69
C ASN A 463 3.93 19.91 4.69
N PRO A 464 3.85 20.59 3.54
CA PRO A 464 3.89 22.07 3.47
C PRO A 464 2.80 22.76 4.31
N ARG A 465 1.70 22.08 4.66
CA ARG A 465 0.62 22.62 5.51
C ARG A 465 0.90 22.50 7.01
N LYS A 466 1.88 23.26 7.52
CA LYS A 466 2.31 23.21 8.94
C LYS A 466 1.19 23.49 9.96
N ASN A 467 0.21 24.34 9.62
CA ASN A 467 -0.92 24.68 10.51
C ASN A 467 -2.09 23.68 10.44
N GLY A 468 -2.00 22.62 9.62
CA GLY A 468 -3.06 21.63 9.46
C GLY A 468 -3.37 20.82 10.73
N ILE A 469 -2.45 20.79 11.70
CA ILE A 469 -2.57 19.94 12.92
C ILE A 469 -3.62 20.48 13.91
N ILE A 470 -3.91 21.78 13.88
CA ILE A 470 -4.74 22.46 14.88
C ILE A 470 -6.16 21.87 14.92
N LEU A 471 -6.79 21.68 13.76
CA LEU A 471 -8.19 21.24 13.70
C LEU A 471 -8.37 19.79 14.22
N PRO A 472 -7.57 18.79 13.78
CA PRO A 472 -7.54 17.47 14.42
C PRO A 472 -7.26 17.51 15.93
N ALA A 473 -6.35 18.38 16.40
CA ALA A 473 -6.04 18.50 17.83
C ALA A 473 -7.26 18.98 18.63
N ILE A 474 -7.96 20.00 18.14
CA ILE A 474 -9.19 20.52 18.76
C ILE A 474 -10.26 19.42 18.80
N THR A 475 -10.47 18.67 17.71
CA THR A 475 -11.42 17.55 17.69
C THR A 475 -11.07 16.48 18.71
N PHE A 476 -9.78 16.15 18.87
CA PHE A 476 -9.32 15.18 19.87
C PHE A 476 -9.56 15.66 21.31
N ILE A 477 -9.24 16.92 21.61
CA ILE A 477 -9.47 17.52 22.94
C ILE A 477 -10.96 17.56 23.27
N MET A 478 -11.82 17.95 22.32
CA MET A 478 -13.28 17.93 22.51
C MET A 478 -13.80 16.53 22.84
N PHE A 479 -13.25 15.49 22.19
CA PHE A 479 -13.62 14.11 22.49
C PHE A 479 -13.20 13.69 23.91
N ILE A 480 -12.03 14.11 24.39
CA ILE A 480 -11.60 13.87 25.79
C ILE A 480 -12.56 14.53 26.77
N ILE A 481 -12.88 15.81 26.55
CA ILE A 481 -13.81 16.56 27.40
C ILE A 481 -15.19 15.90 27.44
N TYR A 482 -15.68 15.43 26.29
CA TYR A 482 -16.95 14.71 26.20
C TYR A 482 -16.95 13.44 27.07
N ASN A 483 -15.91 12.59 26.96
CA ASN A 483 -15.82 11.37 27.76
C ASN A 483 -15.73 11.68 29.26
N TYR A 484 -14.95 12.68 29.66
CA TYR A 484 -14.87 13.12 31.05
C TYR A 484 -16.23 13.57 31.59
N LYS A 485 -16.94 14.44 30.86
CA LYS A 485 -18.28 14.90 31.27
C LYS A 485 -19.31 13.78 31.31
N TYR A 486 -19.18 12.79 30.43
CA TYR A 486 -20.05 11.62 30.44
C TYR A 486 -19.85 10.78 31.70
N ILE A 487 -18.59 10.56 32.13
CA ILE A 487 -18.25 9.81 33.36
C ILE A 487 -18.73 10.53 34.62
N VAL A 488 -18.60 11.86 34.67
CA VAL A 488 -19.09 12.70 35.79
C VAL A 488 -20.63 12.83 35.80
N ARG A 489 -21.32 12.25 34.79
CA ARG A 489 -22.79 12.31 34.63
C ARG A 489 -23.32 13.73 34.53
N ASP A 490 -22.61 14.60 33.81
CA ASP A 490 -23.13 15.94 33.47
C ASP A 490 -24.51 15.81 32.79
N PRO A 491 -25.56 16.51 33.26
CA PRO A 491 -26.94 16.28 32.80
C PRO A 491 -27.13 16.44 31.29
N PHE A 492 -26.40 17.35 30.65
CA PHE A 492 -26.52 17.60 29.22
C PHE A 492 -25.83 16.52 28.40
N ILE A 493 -24.63 16.11 28.82
CA ILE A 493 -23.82 15.12 28.11
C ILE A 493 -24.35 13.70 28.34
N TYR A 494 -24.76 13.38 29.57
CA TYR A 494 -25.31 12.06 29.90
C TYR A 494 -26.64 11.77 29.20
N ALA A 495 -27.39 12.82 28.82
CA ALA A 495 -28.60 12.70 28.01
C ALA A 495 -28.33 12.39 26.51
N THR A 496 -27.06 12.31 26.09
CA THR A 496 -26.65 11.96 24.73
C THR A 496 -26.28 10.49 24.60
N ASP A 497 -26.33 9.96 23.37
CA ASP A 497 -25.94 8.59 23.10
C ASP A 497 -24.43 8.44 22.86
N LEU A 498 -23.74 7.79 23.81
CA LEU A 498 -22.28 7.57 23.75
C LEU A 498 -21.84 6.85 22.47
N THR A 499 -22.62 5.89 21.97
CA THR A 499 -22.26 5.09 20.78
C THR A 499 -22.27 5.96 19.54
N ILE A 500 -23.37 6.71 19.35
CA ILE A 500 -23.54 7.59 18.19
C ILE A 500 -22.50 8.70 18.21
N ILE A 501 -22.35 9.40 19.36
CA ILE A 501 -21.42 10.52 19.48
C ILE A 501 -19.98 10.06 19.26
N THR A 502 -19.57 8.91 19.82
CA THR A 502 -18.21 8.37 19.60
C THR A 502 -17.94 8.08 18.13
N GLY A 503 -18.89 7.48 17.41
CA GLY A 503 -18.71 7.23 16.00
C GLY A 503 -18.75 8.50 15.14
N LEU A 504 -19.55 9.51 15.51
CA LEU A 504 -19.52 10.83 14.87
C LEU A 504 -18.16 11.52 15.05
N PHE A 505 -17.61 11.52 16.28
CA PHE A 505 -16.27 12.04 16.54
C PHE A 505 -15.20 11.28 15.76
N THR A 506 -15.34 9.96 15.61
CA THR A 506 -14.41 9.14 14.84
C THR A 506 -14.44 9.51 13.35
N MET A 507 -15.63 9.61 12.76
CA MET A 507 -15.79 10.03 11.36
C MET A 507 -15.29 11.46 11.14
N LEU A 508 -15.60 12.37 12.08
CA LEU A 508 -15.14 13.76 12.06
C LEU A 508 -13.62 13.83 12.14
N MET A 509 -13.01 13.11 13.08
CA MET A 509 -11.55 13.08 13.25
C MET A 509 -10.85 12.58 11.98
N PHE A 510 -11.41 11.55 11.34
CA PHE A 510 -10.90 11.03 10.08
C PHE A 510 -11.03 12.05 8.94
N GLU A 511 -12.19 12.70 8.79
CA GLU A 511 -12.47 13.71 7.77
C GLU A 511 -11.57 14.95 7.95
N VAL A 512 -11.49 15.45 9.17
CA VAL A 512 -10.67 16.58 9.56
C VAL A 512 -9.18 16.28 9.33
N SER A 513 -8.73 15.06 9.62
CA SER A 513 -7.36 14.61 9.35
C SER A 513 -7.04 14.52 7.86
N ILE A 514 -8.00 14.15 7.01
CA ILE A 514 -7.84 14.19 5.54
C ILE A 514 -7.77 15.63 5.02
N ARG A 515 -8.72 16.49 5.42
CA ARG A 515 -8.81 17.86 4.91
C ARG A 515 -7.63 18.73 5.33
N SER A 516 -7.15 18.53 6.56
CA SER A 516 -5.94 19.18 7.07
C SER A 516 -4.66 18.71 6.39
N GLY A 517 -4.69 17.52 5.74
CA GLY A 517 -3.52 16.91 5.11
C GLY A 517 -2.66 16.07 6.05
N LEU A 518 -3.11 15.78 7.28
CA LEU A 518 -2.44 14.77 8.13
C LEU A 518 -2.56 13.36 7.52
N ILE A 519 -3.67 13.09 6.86
CA ILE A 519 -3.86 11.91 6.02
C ILE A 519 -3.69 12.34 4.56
N PRO A 520 -2.60 11.95 3.87
CA PRO A 520 -2.36 12.36 2.50
C PRO A 520 -3.36 11.66 1.57
N VAL A 521 -4.31 12.42 1.04
CA VAL A 521 -5.20 11.98 -0.03
C VAL A 521 -4.88 12.80 -1.27
N ASN A 522 -4.61 12.12 -2.38
CA ASN A 522 -4.34 12.78 -3.65
C ASN A 522 -5.65 13.29 -4.24
N THR A 523 -5.98 14.57 -4.04
CA THR A 523 -7.23 15.19 -4.52
C THR A 523 -7.08 15.86 -5.88
N LYS A 524 -5.85 16.23 -6.28
CA LYS A 524 -5.56 16.97 -7.51
C LYS A 524 -5.00 16.10 -8.65
N TYR A 525 -5.06 14.78 -8.53
CA TYR A 525 -4.50 13.89 -9.54
C TYR A 525 -5.10 14.11 -10.94
N ILE A 526 -6.39 14.49 -11.03
CA ILE A 526 -7.03 14.80 -12.31
C ILE A 526 -6.42 16.05 -12.94
N GLU A 527 -6.25 17.13 -12.16
CA GLU A 527 -5.63 18.38 -12.62
C GLU A 527 -4.17 18.13 -13.02
N LEU A 528 -3.42 17.39 -12.21
CA LEU A 528 -2.03 17.03 -12.49
C LEU A 528 -1.91 16.16 -13.74
N PHE A 529 -2.84 15.22 -13.94
CA PHE A 529 -2.88 14.39 -15.15
C PHE A 529 -3.19 15.25 -16.38
N LYS A 530 -4.18 16.15 -16.30
CA LYS A 530 -4.53 17.06 -17.40
C LYS A 530 -3.41 18.03 -17.76
N ALA A 531 -2.64 18.48 -16.78
CA ALA A 531 -1.48 19.37 -16.96
C ALA A 531 -0.17 18.62 -17.27
N SER A 532 -0.22 17.29 -17.42
CA SER A 532 0.99 16.49 -17.66
C SER A 532 1.54 16.74 -19.06
N PRO A 533 2.86 16.96 -19.22
CA PRO A 533 3.50 17.13 -20.52
C PRO A 533 3.63 15.82 -21.31
N LEU A 534 3.29 14.67 -20.72
CA LEU A 534 3.60 13.33 -21.25
C LEU A 534 2.58 12.81 -22.28
N GLU A 535 1.80 13.69 -22.93
CA GLU A 535 0.81 13.32 -23.96
C GLU A 535 0.05 12.00 -23.66
N MET A 536 -0.61 11.92 -22.50
CA MET A 536 -1.22 10.69 -22.00
C MET A 536 -2.75 10.69 -22.14
N GLN A 537 -3.33 9.52 -22.40
CA GLN A 537 -4.77 9.28 -22.45
C GLN A 537 -5.14 8.00 -21.71
N ILE A 538 -6.28 8.01 -21.02
CA ILE A 538 -6.85 6.82 -20.36
C ILE A 538 -8.16 6.49 -21.05
N ILE A 539 -8.26 5.27 -21.58
CA ILE A 539 -9.46 4.74 -22.20
C ILE A 539 -10.06 3.63 -21.33
N ASN A 540 -11.39 3.51 -21.33
CA ASN A 540 -12.07 2.42 -20.65
C ASN A 540 -11.99 1.10 -21.46
N LYS A 541 -12.51 0.01 -20.90
CA LYS A 541 -12.55 -1.31 -21.59
C LYS A 541 -13.39 -1.32 -22.88
N LYS A 542 -14.31 -0.35 -23.05
CA LYS A 542 -15.11 -0.17 -24.26
C LYS A 542 -14.41 0.69 -25.32
N GLY A 543 -13.24 1.27 -24.98
CA GLY A 543 -12.49 2.16 -25.86
C GLY A 543 -12.91 3.64 -25.78
N GLU A 544 -13.74 4.03 -24.82
CA GLU A 544 -14.16 5.42 -24.60
C GLU A 544 -13.11 6.18 -23.77
N LEU A 545 -12.83 7.43 -24.14
CA LEU A 545 -11.88 8.30 -23.45
C LEU A 545 -12.44 8.73 -22.08
N VAL A 546 -11.65 8.51 -21.02
CA VAL A 546 -12.00 8.91 -19.64
C VAL A 546 -11.20 10.14 -19.19
N LEU A 547 -9.90 10.16 -19.46
CA LEU A 547 -8.99 11.27 -19.11
C LEU A 547 -7.98 11.49 -20.24
N SER A 548 -7.61 12.74 -20.51
CA SER A 548 -6.60 13.14 -21.49
C SER A 548 -5.77 14.29 -20.93
N SER A 549 -4.45 14.24 -21.11
CA SER A 549 -3.55 15.38 -20.93
C SER A 549 -3.38 16.19 -22.22
N ILE A 550 -3.84 15.66 -23.35
CA ILE A 550 -3.78 16.31 -24.65
C ILE A 550 -5.09 17.07 -24.89
N PRO A 551 -5.05 18.37 -25.22
CA PRO A 551 -6.18 19.06 -25.81
C PRO A 551 -6.32 18.56 -27.26
N GLU A 552 -7.42 17.89 -27.59
CA GLU A 552 -7.86 17.67 -28.98
C GLU A 552 -7.02 16.78 -29.92
N SER A 553 -6.66 15.57 -29.49
CA SER A 553 -6.40 14.50 -30.47
C SER A 553 -7.04 13.18 -30.04
N ALA A 554 -8.23 12.91 -30.59
CA ALA A 554 -8.86 11.61 -30.44
C ALA A 554 -7.95 10.51 -31.04
N PRO A 555 -7.77 9.37 -30.37
CA PRO A 555 -7.09 8.25 -30.99
C PRO A 555 -7.94 7.78 -32.19
N LYS A 556 -7.32 7.65 -33.37
CA LYS A 556 -8.00 7.13 -34.58
C LYS A 556 -8.57 5.74 -34.23
N ALA A 557 -9.86 5.49 -34.47
CA ALA A 557 -10.58 4.28 -34.04
C ALA A 557 -9.92 2.94 -34.43
N LYS A 558 -9.10 2.91 -35.49
CA LYS A 558 -8.31 1.75 -35.92
C LYS A 558 -7.20 1.36 -34.92
N SER A 559 -6.53 2.33 -34.32
CA SER A 559 -5.45 2.09 -33.34
C SER A 559 -6.01 1.53 -32.03
N ILE A 560 -7.16 2.02 -31.58
CA ILE A 560 -7.87 1.53 -30.38
C ILE A 560 -8.30 0.07 -30.56
N LYS A 561 -8.85 -0.29 -31.73
CA LYS A 561 -9.24 -1.67 -32.04
C LYS A 561 -8.05 -2.63 -32.01
N ARG A 562 -6.86 -2.24 -32.51
CA ARG A 562 -5.66 -3.09 -32.44
C ARG A 562 -5.16 -3.29 -31.01
N ILE A 563 -5.22 -2.26 -30.16
CA ILE A 563 -4.82 -2.35 -28.74
C ILE A 563 -5.75 -3.30 -27.97
N LEU A 564 -7.05 -3.23 -28.22
CA LEU A 564 -8.04 -4.13 -27.62
C LEU A 564 -7.84 -5.60 -28.01
N VAL A 565 -7.26 -5.85 -29.19
CA VAL A 565 -7.01 -7.21 -29.72
C VAL A 565 -5.65 -7.77 -29.28
N SER A 566 -4.57 -6.96 -29.28
CA SER A 566 -3.20 -7.43 -28.97
C SER A 566 -2.90 -7.54 -27.46
N GLY A 567 -3.73 -7.01 -26.57
CA GLY A 567 -3.64 -7.23 -25.12
C GLY A 567 -2.53 -6.49 -24.37
N SER A 568 -1.42 -6.14 -25.02
CA SER A 568 -0.38 -5.21 -24.51
C SER A 568 0.79 -5.22 -25.50
N SER A 569 0.94 -4.16 -26.29
CA SER A 569 2.15 -3.92 -27.09
C SER A 569 2.15 -2.50 -27.63
N SER A 570 3.34 -1.88 -27.69
CA SER A 570 3.59 -0.64 -28.41
C SER A 570 3.16 -0.77 -29.87
N ILE A 571 2.44 0.21 -30.39
CA ILE A 571 1.98 0.25 -31.78
C ILE A 571 2.59 1.49 -32.42
N LEU A 572 3.47 1.29 -33.41
CA LEU A 572 3.96 2.36 -34.27
C LEU A 572 2.78 2.95 -35.06
N ARG A 573 2.57 4.26 -34.93
CA ARG A 573 1.46 4.98 -35.57
C ARG A 573 1.90 5.68 -36.85
N ASP A 574 3.11 6.24 -36.86
CA ASP A 574 3.78 6.92 -37.98
C ASP A 574 5.30 6.83 -37.79
N ASP A 575 6.08 7.07 -38.84
CA ASP A 575 7.55 6.99 -38.87
C ASP A 575 8.26 7.89 -37.82
N GLU A 576 7.52 8.79 -37.15
CA GLU A 576 8.04 9.80 -36.23
C GLU A 576 7.47 9.71 -34.79
N SER A 577 6.42 8.89 -34.55
CA SER A 577 5.81 8.77 -33.20
C SER A 577 5.38 7.34 -32.85
N VAL A 578 5.64 6.94 -31.61
CA VAL A 578 5.27 5.63 -31.06
C VAL A 578 4.14 5.78 -30.06
N LEU A 579 3.08 5.00 -30.23
CA LEU A 579 1.99 4.89 -29.27
C LEU A 579 2.24 3.70 -28.36
N PHE A 580 2.44 3.96 -27.08
CA PHE A 580 2.52 2.91 -26.07
C PHE A 580 1.17 2.67 -25.43
N SER A 581 0.95 1.42 -25.00
CA SER A 581 -0.25 1.02 -24.27
C SER A 581 0.08 0.12 -23.10
N ASN A 582 -0.53 0.40 -21.94
CA ASN A 582 -0.38 -0.43 -20.74
C ASN A 582 -1.76 -0.71 -20.11
N PRO A 583 -2.13 -1.99 -19.88
CA PRO A 583 -3.41 -2.31 -19.26
C PRO A 583 -3.48 -1.83 -17.80
N ILE A 584 -4.60 -1.20 -17.46
CA ILE A 584 -4.97 -0.81 -16.10
C ILE A 584 -6.30 -1.48 -15.71
N PRO A 585 -6.64 -1.63 -14.41
CA PRO A 585 -7.85 -2.34 -13.99
C PRO A 585 -9.16 -1.86 -14.65
N GLY A 586 -9.23 -0.57 -14.98
CA GLY A 586 -10.38 0.09 -15.63
C GLY A 586 -10.33 0.16 -17.16
N GLY A 587 -9.26 -0.29 -17.81
CA GLY A 587 -9.06 -0.10 -19.26
C GLY A 587 -7.57 -0.06 -19.63
N TYR A 588 -7.14 0.96 -20.38
CA TYR A 588 -5.75 1.10 -20.83
C TYR A 588 -5.26 2.53 -20.65
N ALA A 589 -4.00 2.68 -20.25
CA ALA A 589 -3.26 3.93 -20.31
C ALA A 589 -2.45 3.97 -21.61
N LEU A 590 -2.57 5.07 -22.34
CA LEU A 590 -1.94 5.33 -23.62
C LEU A 590 -1.03 6.55 -23.48
N TRP A 591 0.15 6.54 -24.07
CA TRP A 591 1.00 7.74 -24.14
C TRP A 591 1.78 7.76 -25.46
N TYR A 592 2.10 8.97 -25.91
CA TYR A 592 2.84 9.21 -27.13
C TYR A 592 4.29 9.59 -26.81
N GLU A 593 5.23 9.03 -27.57
CA GLU A 593 6.63 9.45 -27.56
C GLU A 593 7.03 9.88 -28.98
N ASP A 594 7.52 11.11 -29.09
CA ASP A 594 8.16 11.63 -30.29
C ASP A 594 9.56 11.04 -30.44
N ILE A 595 9.78 10.29 -31.53
CA ILE A 595 11.07 9.67 -31.86
C ILE A 595 11.73 10.29 -33.09
N SER A 596 11.24 11.44 -33.56
CA SER A 596 11.75 12.15 -34.75
C SER A 596 13.25 12.42 -34.65
N LYS A 597 13.73 12.85 -33.48
CA LYS A 597 15.15 13.12 -33.23
C LYS A 597 16.02 11.85 -33.33
N LEU A 598 15.47 10.71 -32.92
CA LEU A 598 16.17 9.43 -32.95
C LEU A 598 16.29 8.93 -34.39
N TYR A 599 15.24 9.12 -35.19
CA TYR A 599 15.27 8.89 -36.63
C TYR A 599 16.26 9.81 -37.36
N GLU A 600 16.28 11.11 -37.04
CA GLU A 600 17.24 12.06 -37.62
C GLU A 600 18.69 11.66 -37.31
N LEU A 601 18.96 11.28 -36.05
CA LEU A 601 20.28 10.82 -35.63
C LEU A 601 20.70 9.54 -36.37
N ASN A 602 19.79 8.56 -36.48
CA ASN A 602 20.07 7.33 -37.20
C ASN A 602 20.40 7.60 -38.68
N ARG A 603 19.68 8.54 -39.32
CA ARG A 603 19.97 8.97 -40.70
C ARG A 603 21.33 9.64 -40.83
N LYS A 604 21.72 10.48 -39.87
CA LYS A 604 23.06 11.12 -39.82
C LYS A 604 24.17 10.09 -39.66
N ILE A 605 23.99 9.12 -38.76
CA ILE A 605 24.95 8.02 -38.55
C ILE A 605 25.11 7.24 -39.84
N LYS A 606 24.01 6.81 -40.48
CA LYS A 606 24.06 6.05 -41.73
C LYS A 606 24.83 6.79 -42.83
N LYS A 607 24.55 8.09 -43.01
CA LYS A 607 25.28 8.93 -43.99
C LYS A 607 26.77 9.05 -43.63
N SER A 608 27.10 9.25 -42.35
CA SER A 608 28.49 9.32 -41.90
C SER A 608 29.23 8.00 -42.10
N THR A 609 28.58 6.86 -41.87
CA THR A 609 29.18 5.54 -42.09
C THR A 609 29.45 5.29 -43.57
N GLU A 610 28.52 5.67 -44.46
CA GLU A 610 28.71 5.56 -45.91
C GLU A 610 29.91 6.39 -46.39
N MET A 611 30.04 7.65 -45.91
CA MET A 611 31.19 8.51 -46.22
C MET A 611 32.53 7.95 -45.69
N LEU A 612 32.53 7.37 -44.48
CA LEU A 612 33.73 6.77 -43.91
C LEU A 612 34.19 5.54 -44.68
N ILE A 613 33.26 4.70 -45.16
CA ILE A 613 33.58 3.53 -45.98
C ILE A 613 34.24 3.97 -47.29
N GLU A 614 33.71 5.00 -47.94
CA GLU A 614 34.28 5.55 -49.18
C GLU A 614 35.68 6.12 -48.96
N ALA A 615 35.86 6.97 -47.93
CA ALA A 615 37.16 7.56 -47.59
C ALA A 615 38.21 6.48 -47.25
N ASN A 616 37.84 5.45 -46.49
CA ASN A 616 38.76 4.37 -46.14
C ASN A 616 39.20 3.58 -47.38
N SER A 617 38.30 3.36 -48.34
CA SER A 617 38.65 2.70 -49.61
C SER A 617 39.69 3.49 -50.41
N MET A 618 39.61 4.82 -50.42
CA MET A 618 40.59 5.68 -51.09
C MET A 618 41.96 5.65 -50.39
N LEU A 619 41.98 5.68 -49.05
CA LEU A 619 43.23 5.62 -48.28
C LEU A 619 44.00 4.32 -48.49
N ILE A 620 43.29 3.19 -48.59
CA ILE A 620 43.91 1.88 -48.86
C ILE A 620 44.60 1.89 -50.24
N GLU A 621 43.98 2.48 -51.26
CA GLU A 621 44.57 2.59 -52.59
C GLU A 621 45.80 3.52 -52.60
N GLU A 622 45.74 4.68 -51.91
CA GLU A 622 46.88 5.59 -51.79
C GLU A 622 48.09 4.92 -51.13
N GLN A 623 47.86 4.14 -50.06
CA GLN A 623 48.92 3.43 -49.35
C GLN A 623 49.62 2.39 -50.24
N LYS A 624 48.86 1.64 -51.05
CA LYS A 624 49.44 0.66 -52.00
C LYS A 624 50.35 1.34 -53.01
N ILE A 625 49.92 2.48 -53.56
CA ILE A 625 50.69 3.24 -54.55
C ILE A 625 52.00 3.75 -53.92
N LYS A 626 51.95 4.32 -52.71
CA LYS A 626 53.15 4.81 -52.02
C LYS A 626 54.18 3.70 -51.77
N LYS A 627 53.74 2.52 -51.34
CA LYS A 627 54.63 1.38 -51.09
C LYS A 627 55.37 0.95 -52.36
N PHE A 628 54.63 0.82 -53.47
CA PHE A 628 55.21 0.43 -54.76
C PHE A 628 56.25 1.43 -55.29
N ILE A 629 56.02 2.73 -55.08
CA ILE A 629 56.97 3.78 -55.49
C ILE A 629 58.25 3.73 -54.66
N ASN A 630 58.13 3.58 -53.33
CA ASN A 630 59.30 3.51 -52.45
C ASN A 630 60.20 2.32 -52.78
N GLU A 631 59.64 1.12 -52.95
CA GLU A 631 60.40 -0.10 -53.28
C GLU A 631 61.21 0.07 -54.59
N LYS A 632 60.62 0.72 -55.60
CA LYS A 632 61.33 1.01 -56.86
C LYS A 632 62.46 2.01 -56.70
N ASN A 633 62.26 3.04 -55.87
CA ASN A 633 63.27 4.08 -55.65
C ASN A 633 64.48 3.52 -54.89
N GLU A 634 64.27 2.70 -53.87
CA GLU A 634 65.36 2.08 -53.09
C GLU A 634 66.23 1.16 -53.97
N LYS A 635 65.59 0.33 -54.81
CA LYS A 635 66.33 -0.54 -55.75
C LYS A 635 67.17 0.26 -56.74
N LYS A 636 66.63 1.38 -57.24
CA LYS A 636 67.36 2.27 -58.16
C LYS A 636 68.58 2.88 -57.48
N GLN A 637 68.43 3.39 -56.27
CA GLN A 637 69.54 3.98 -55.51
C GLN A 637 70.67 2.98 -55.21
N LEU A 638 70.34 1.74 -54.85
CA LEU A 638 71.35 0.70 -54.61
C LEU A 638 72.16 0.37 -55.87
N MET A 639 71.52 0.34 -57.04
CA MET A 639 72.21 0.05 -58.30
C MET A 639 73.15 1.19 -58.71
N GLU A 640 72.70 2.45 -58.56
CA GLU A 640 73.54 3.63 -58.84
C GLU A 640 74.80 3.65 -57.95
N GLN A 641 74.69 3.26 -56.67
CA GLN A 641 75.84 3.16 -55.77
C GLN A 641 76.85 2.09 -56.21
N LEU A 642 76.38 0.93 -56.67
CA LEU A 642 77.25 -0.14 -57.17
C LEU A 642 78.03 0.30 -58.42
N GLU A 643 77.37 0.98 -59.36
CA GLU A 643 78.01 1.48 -60.58
C GLU A 643 79.13 2.46 -60.26
N ILE A 644 78.92 3.36 -59.29
CA ILE A 644 79.95 4.31 -58.84
C ILE A 644 81.17 3.59 -58.25
N GLU A 645 80.97 2.55 -57.44
CA GLU A 645 82.09 1.82 -56.84
C GLU A 645 82.95 1.06 -57.86
N LEU A 646 82.32 0.49 -58.89
CA LEU A 646 83.01 -0.34 -59.89
C LEU A 646 83.55 0.44 -61.09
N ALA A 647 83.16 1.71 -61.26
CA ALA A 647 83.49 2.51 -62.43
C ALA A 647 84.98 2.48 -62.79
N GLN A 648 85.87 2.68 -61.81
CA GLN A 648 87.33 2.69 -62.04
C GLN A 648 87.85 1.33 -62.54
N ASN A 649 87.37 0.22 -61.96
CA ASN A 649 87.78 -1.13 -62.34
C ASN A 649 87.26 -1.50 -63.73
N ILE A 650 86.04 -1.07 -64.08
CA ILE A 650 85.45 -1.29 -65.40
C ILE A 650 86.20 -0.49 -66.48
N ASP A 651 86.57 0.75 -66.19
CA ASP A 651 87.40 1.58 -67.09
C ASP A 651 88.77 0.94 -67.31
N GLU A 652 89.42 0.47 -66.23
CA GLU A 652 90.69 -0.24 -66.30
C GLU A 652 90.59 -1.52 -67.12
N LEU A 653 89.56 -2.34 -66.89
CA LEU A 653 89.28 -3.54 -67.65
C LEU A 653 89.11 -3.23 -69.14
N THR A 654 88.33 -2.20 -69.46
CA THR A 654 88.08 -1.76 -70.83
C THR A 654 89.38 -1.31 -71.51
N ASN A 655 90.24 -0.59 -70.81
CA ASN A 655 91.55 -0.15 -71.33
C ASN A 655 92.51 -1.32 -71.53
N ARG A 656 92.59 -2.27 -70.59
CA ARG A 656 93.43 -3.47 -70.72
C ARG A 656 92.98 -4.36 -71.89
N ILE A 657 91.67 -4.57 -72.05
CA ILE A 657 91.11 -5.30 -73.21
C ILE A 657 91.47 -4.61 -74.54
N LYS A 658 91.38 -3.28 -74.62
CA LYS A 658 91.74 -2.52 -75.84
C LYS A 658 93.24 -2.62 -76.18
N ASN A 659 94.11 -2.68 -75.17
CA ASN A 659 95.56 -2.69 -75.34
C ASN A 659 96.16 -4.10 -75.50
N LEU A 660 95.37 -5.16 -75.25
CA LEU A 660 95.79 -6.57 -75.38
C LEU A 660 96.50 -6.90 -76.72
N PRO A 661 96.02 -6.45 -77.90
CA PRO A 661 96.64 -6.79 -79.19
C PRO A 661 98.07 -6.25 -79.38
N TYR A 662 98.50 -5.32 -78.53
CA TYR A 662 99.80 -4.65 -78.62
C TYR A 662 100.80 -5.11 -77.53
N SER A 663 100.43 -6.09 -76.70
CA SER A 663 101.29 -6.60 -75.63
C SER A 663 102.36 -7.56 -76.17
N LYS A 664 103.60 -7.46 -75.64
CA LYS A 664 104.69 -8.40 -75.95
C LYS A 664 104.55 -9.76 -75.25
N GLU A 665 103.73 -9.84 -74.20
CA GLU A 665 103.45 -11.05 -73.41
C GLU A 665 101.93 -11.30 -73.35
N GLU A 666 101.35 -11.71 -74.48
CA GLU A 666 99.88 -11.85 -74.68
C GLU A 666 99.20 -12.77 -73.65
N SER A 667 99.81 -13.92 -73.33
CA SER A 667 99.28 -14.88 -72.35
C SER A 667 99.21 -14.29 -70.93
N LYS A 668 100.19 -13.47 -70.56
CA LYS A 668 100.26 -12.82 -69.25
C LYS A 668 99.22 -11.71 -69.11
N GLU A 669 99.07 -10.86 -70.11
CA GLU A 669 98.03 -9.82 -70.11
C GLU A 669 96.61 -10.40 -70.20
N THR A 670 96.42 -11.50 -70.92
CA THR A 670 95.12 -12.23 -70.92
C THR A 670 94.76 -12.74 -69.52
N THR A 671 95.74 -13.27 -68.78
CA THR A 671 95.55 -13.74 -67.41
C THR A 671 95.19 -12.59 -66.46
N ARG A 672 95.84 -11.43 -66.61
CA ARG A 672 95.52 -10.21 -65.84
C ARG A 672 94.12 -9.66 -66.13
N ILE A 673 93.67 -9.70 -67.39
CA ILE A 673 92.28 -9.35 -67.76
C ILE A 673 91.28 -10.32 -67.12
N ALA A 674 91.56 -11.62 -67.14
CA ALA A 674 90.71 -12.63 -66.50
C ALA A 674 90.64 -12.44 -64.97
N LEU A 675 91.76 -12.09 -64.33
CA LEU A 675 91.81 -11.74 -62.91
C LEU A 675 90.95 -10.52 -62.58
N LEU A 676 91.06 -9.44 -63.37
CA LEU A 676 90.27 -8.22 -63.17
C LEU A 676 88.77 -8.47 -63.37
N LEU A 677 88.38 -9.30 -64.35
CA LEU A 677 86.98 -9.73 -64.53
C LEU A 677 86.44 -10.49 -63.31
N CYS A 678 87.21 -11.45 -62.79
CA CYS A 678 86.84 -12.22 -61.61
C CYS A 678 86.73 -11.32 -60.37
N TYR A 679 87.69 -10.40 -60.21
CA TYR A 679 87.68 -9.39 -59.16
C TYR A 679 86.42 -8.52 -59.22
N ILE A 680 86.07 -7.93 -60.36
CA ILE A 680 84.85 -7.10 -60.52
C ILE A 680 83.58 -7.89 -60.19
N LYS A 681 83.48 -9.13 -60.66
CA LYS A 681 82.33 -10.01 -60.38
C LYS A 681 82.15 -10.27 -58.89
N ARG A 682 83.24 -10.62 -58.20
CA ARG A 682 83.18 -10.93 -56.76
C ARG A 682 83.09 -9.67 -55.90
N LYS A 683 83.69 -8.56 -56.32
CA LYS A 683 83.51 -7.23 -55.71
C LYS A 683 82.04 -6.78 -55.74
N SER A 684 81.34 -7.00 -56.86
CA SER A 684 79.89 -6.75 -56.94
C SER A 684 79.09 -7.57 -55.93
N SER A 685 79.48 -8.84 -55.74
CA SER A 685 78.83 -9.74 -54.78
C SER A 685 79.10 -9.32 -53.33
N LEU A 686 80.33 -8.88 -53.04
CA LEU A 686 80.73 -8.35 -51.74
C LEU A 686 80.02 -7.03 -51.41
N PHE A 687 79.82 -6.14 -52.39
CA PHE A 687 79.06 -4.90 -52.22
C PHE A 687 77.62 -5.16 -51.77
N PHE A 688 76.89 -6.05 -52.45
CA PHE A 688 75.53 -6.40 -52.03
C PHE A 688 75.51 -7.04 -50.66
N LYS A 689 76.49 -7.89 -50.37
CA LYS A 689 76.59 -8.56 -49.07
C LYS A 689 76.89 -7.58 -47.94
N GLU A 690 77.71 -6.56 -48.19
CA GLU A 690 77.99 -5.46 -47.26
C GLU A 690 76.74 -4.58 -47.00
N LYS A 691 75.77 -4.53 -47.92
CA LYS A 691 74.47 -3.87 -47.69
C LYS A 691 73.44 -4.76 -47.00
N GLU A 692 73.64 -6.07 -46.98
CA GLU A 692 72.71 -7.06 -46.40
C GLU A 692 73.12 -7.50 -44.99
N THR A 693 74.42 -7.68 -44.76
CA THR A 693 74.99 -8.27 -43.53
C THR A 693 76.37 -7.70 -43.22
N ASP A 694 76.68 -7.47 -41.95
CA ASP A 694 77.98 -6.92 -41.51
C ASP A 694 79.10 -7.98 -41.42
N ILE A 695 78.82 -9.25 -41.68
CA ILE A 695 79.76 -10.37 -41.49
C ILE A 695 79.88 -11.27 -42.72
N ILE A 696 81.09 -11.82 -42.93
CA ILE A 696 81.37 -12.86 -43.93
C ILE A 696 82.12 -14.03 -43.30
N LEU A 697 81.70 -15.25 -43.66
CA LEU A 697 82.41 -16.47 -43.26
C LEU A 697 83.74 -16.57 -44.01
N ILE A 698 84.82 -16.93 -43.31
CA ILE A 698 86.15 -17.03 -43.92
C ILE A 698 86.18 -18.03 -45.07
N ASP A 699 85.44 -19.15 -44.97
CA ASP A 699 85.30 -20.14 -46.05
C ASP A 699 84.72 -19.54 -47.33
N GLN A 700 83.79 -18.60 -47.20
CA GLN A 700 83.21 -17.91 -48.35
C GLN A 700 84.22 -16.94 -48.99
N LEU A 701 85.01 -16.23 -48.18
CA LEU A 701 86.09 -15.38 -48.68
C LEU A 701 87.19 -16.21 -49.36
N ILE A 702 87.56 -17.35 -48.77
CA ILE A 702 88.50 -18.31 -49.36
C ILE A 702 87.97 -18.81 -50.71
N SER A 703 86.69 -19.15 -50.81
CA SER A 703 86.11 -19.57 -52.10
C SER A 703 86.20 -18.47 -53.17
N TYR A 704 86.01 -17.20 -52.83
CA TYR A 704 86.19 -16.10 -53.80
C TYR A 704 87.66 -15.93 -54.19
N LYS A 705 88.55 -16.11 -53.22
CA LYS A 705 89.99 -16.03 -53.40
C LYS A 705 90.52 -17.17 -54.29
N ASP A 706 90.04 -18.39 -54.07
CA ASP A 706 90.42 -19.57 -54.85
C ASP A 706 90.09 -19.41 -56.33
N GLU A 707 89.04 -18.66 -56.67
CA GLU A 707 88.76 -18.31 -58.08
C GLU A 707 89.86 -17.44 -58.70
N LEU A 708 90.43 -16.48 -57.95
CA LEU A 708 91.59 -15.71 -58.40
C LEU A 708 92.84 -16.60 -58.49
N VAL A 709 93.03 -17.52 -57.54
CA VAL A 709 94.15 -18.47 -57.54
C VAL A 709 94.11 -19.38 -58.77
N GLU A 710 92.94 -19.91 -59.13
CA GLU A 710 92.79 -20.75 -60.33
C GLU A 710 93.12 -19.99 -61.62
N ILE A 711 92.79 -18.69 -61.70
CA ILE A 711 93.16 -17.87 -62.84
C ILE A 711 94.66 -17.57 -62.85
N ALA A 712 95.27 -17.32 -61.69
CA ALA A 712 96.71 -17.03 -61.59
C ALA A 712 97.61 -18.16 -62.14
N LYS A 713 97.18 -19.43 -62.05
CA LYS A 713 97.91 -20.60 -62.56
C LYS A 713 98.22 -20.52 -64.06
N TYR A 714 97.42 -19.82 -64.86
CA TYR A 714 97.68 -19.65 -66.30
C TYR A 714 98.93 -18.81 -66.62
N SER A 715 99.55 -18.20 -65.60
CA SER A 715 100.79 -17.43 -65.69
C SER A 715 101.95 -18.02 -64.87
N ASP A 716 101.91 -19.34 -64.62
CA ASP A 716 102.90 -20.11 -63.85
C ASP A 716 103.08 -19.65 -62.38
N LEU A 717 102.08 -18.95 -61.81
CA LEU A 717 102.04 -18.56 -60.41
C LEU A 717 101.23 -19.58 -59.59
N GLU A 718 101.91 -20.37 -58.75
CA GLU A 718 101.25 -21.27 -57.79
C GLU A 718 101.06 -20.59 -56.42
N ILE A 719 99.81 -20.51 -55.95
CA ILE A 719 99.48 -19.97 -54.63
C ILE A 719 99.02 -21.11 -53.72
N LYS A 720 99.70 -21.31 -52.60
CA LYS A 720 99.31 -22.31 -51.59
C LYS A 720 98.86 -21.60 -50.31
N SER A 721 97.61 -21.88 -49.92
CA SER A 721 97.01 -21.33 -48.71
C SER A 721 97.12 -22.30 -47.54
N VAL A 722 97.56 -21.81 -46.38
CA VAL A 722 97.54 -22.52 -45.10
C VAL A 722 96.53 -21.82 -44.19
N ASN A 723 95.35 -22.42 -44.07
CA ASN A 723 94.27 -21.86 -43.26
C ASN A 723 94.38 -22.41 -41.83
N LYS A 724 94.65 -21.54 -40.85
CA LYS A 724 94.63 -21.89 -39.41
C LYS A 724 93.44 -21.27 -38.67
N PHE A 725 92.56 -20.57 -39.37
CA PHE A 725 91.41 -19.86 -38.80
C PHE A 725 90.11 -20.32 -39.47
N ASN A 726 89.15 -20.73 -38.67
CA ASN A 726 87.76 -20.97 -39.06
C ASN A 726 86.91 -19.99 -38.24
N GLY A 727 86.10 -19.15 -38.89
CA GLY A 727 85.28 -18.15 -38.21
C GLY A 727 84.71 -17.12 -39.18
N SER A 728 83.98 -16.13 -38.65
CA SER A 728 83.47 -14.99 -39.42
C SER A 728 84.26 -13.72 -39.16
N ILE A 729 84.48 -12.93 -40.19
CA ILE A 729 85.09 -11.60 -40.09
C ILE A 729 84.08 -10.53 -40.55
N ASP A 730 84.33 -9.28 -40.17
CA ASP A 730 83.58 -8.14 -40.68
C ASP A 730 83.66 -8.12 -42.21
N ILE A 731 82.51 -7.97 -42.89
CA ILE A 731 82.44 -7.94 -44.35
C ILE A 731 83.36 -6.88 -44.95
N ARG A 732 83.55 -5.75 -44.26
CA ARG A 732 84.45 -4.68 -44.67
C ARG A 732 85.90 -5.16 -44.68
N TYR A 733 86.31 -5.93 -43.66
CA TYR A 733 87.65 -6.52 -43.63
C TYR A 733 87.81 -7.57 -44.74
N GLY A 734 86.81 -8.43 -44.95
CA GLY A 734 86.83 -9.40 -46.04
C GLY A 734 86.95 -8.75 -47.41
N THR A 735 86.22 -7.67 -47.66
CA THR A 735 86.32 -6.87 -48.89
C THR A 735 87.72 -6.27 -49.07
N LEU A 736 88.32 -5.70 -48.02
CA LEU A 736 89.66 -5.11 -48.09
C LEU A 736 90.77 -6.16 -48.27
N ILE A 737 90.62 -7.33 -47.65
CA ILE A 737 91.54 -8.46 -47.85
C ILE A 737 91.46 -8.94 -49.30
N TYR A 738 90.26 -9.04 -49.87
CA TYR A 738 90.07 -9.44 -51.27
C TYR A 738 90.66 -8.42 -52.25
N ASP A 739 90.44 -7.12 -52.02
CA ASP A 739 91.04 -6.03 -52.81
C ASP A 739 92.57 -6.10 -52.76
N PHE A 740 93.15 -6.25 -51.56
CA PHE A 740 94.60 -6.35 -51.39
C PHE A 740 95.17 -7.61 -52.03
N PHE A 741 94.45 -8.73 -51.95
CA PHE A 741 94.86 -9.99 -52.56
C PHE A 741 94.91 -9.93 -54.08
N TYR A 742 93.88 -9.34 -54.71
CA TYR A 742 93.86 -9.13 -56.16
C TYR A 742 95.07 -8.30 -56.64
N GLU A 743 95.32 -7.17 -55.99
CA GLU A 743 96.44 -6.28 -56.31
C GLU A 743 97.80 -6.99 -56.15
N LEU A 744 97.93 -7.82 -55.12
CA LEU A 744 99.14 -8.60 -54.84
C LEU A 744 99.38 -9.69 -55.90
N ILE A 745 98.32 -10.35 -56.38
CA ILE A 745 98.43 -11.29 -57.50
C ILE A 745 98.79 -10.57 -58.79
N ASP A 746 98.14 -9.44 -59.12
CA ASP A 746 98.41 -8.70 -60.36
C ASP A 746 99.88 -8.26 -60.43
N LEU A 747 100.44 -7.79 -59.30
CA LEU A 747 101.85 -7.43 -59.18
C LEU A 747 102.79 -8.64 -59.23
N ALA A 748 102.45 -9.73 -58.55
CA ALA A 748 103.27 -10.95 -58.56
C ALA A 748 103.40 -11.53 -59.98
N ILE A 749 102.31 -11.51 -60.75
CA ILE A 749 102.32 -11.89 -62.16
C ILE A 749 103.20 -10.90 -62.94
N GLN A 750 103.00 -9.59 -62.79
CA GLN A 750 103.79 -8.59 -63.50
C GLN A 750 105.31 -8.79 -63.32
N LYS A 751 105.73 -9.13 -62.09
CA LYS A 751 107.15 -9.33 -61.72
C LYS A 751 107.69 -10.75 -61.96
N GLY A 752 106.85 -11.70 -62.38
CA GLY A 752 107.26 -13.07 -62.71
C GLY A 752 107.58 -13.95 -61.49
N SER A 753 106.88 -13.74 -60.36
CA SER A 753 106.98 -14.64 -59.20
C SER A 753 106.37 -16.00 -59.52
N THR A 754 107.00 -17.10 -59.06
CA THR A 754 106.57 -18.48 -59.34
C THR A 754 105.71 -19.10 -58.25
N TYR A 755 105.90 -18.71 -56.98
CA TYR A 755 105.06 -19.18 -55.87
C TYR A 755 104.71 -18.08 -54.86
N ILE A 756 103.52 -18.17 -54.25
CA ILE A 756 103.13 -17.38 -53.06
C ILE A 756 102.57 -18.33 -52.00
N ILE A 757 103.09 -18.25 -50.78
CA ILE A 757 102.51 -18.93 -49.62
C ILE A 757 101.68 -17.92 -48.86
N GLU A 758 100.42 -18.24 -48.64
CA GLU A 758 99.50 -17.44 -47.85
C GLU A 758 99.13 -18.19 -46.56
N SER A 759 99.03 -17.46 -45.46
CA SER A 759 98.49 -18.01 -44.22
C SER A 759 97.53 -17.05 -43.54
N PHE A 760 96.41 -17.60 -43.10
CA PHE A 760 95.48 -16.90 -42.21
C PHE A 760 95.81 -17.29 -40.77
N GLU A 761 96.14 -16.29 -39.97
CA GLU A 761 96.46 -16.44 -38.56
C GLU A 761 95.58 -15.49 -37.76
N SER A 762 95.18 -15.93 -36.57
CA SER A 762 94.28 -15.19 -35.70
C SER A 762 94.85 -15.26 -34.29
N ASP A 763 95.16 -14.10 -33.71
CA ASP A 763 95.59 -13.95 -32.32
C ASP A 763 94.42 -13.37 -31.49
N GLU A 764 94.59 -13.19 -30.17
CA GLU A 764 93.53 -12.63 -29.31
C GLU A 764 93.06 -11.24 -29.73
N ASN A 765 93.94 -10.42 -30.33
CA ASN A 765 93.66 -9.02 -30.64
C ASN A 765 93.55 -8.69 -32.14
N PHE A 766 94.13 -9.51 -33.02
CA PHE A 766 94.24 -9.21 -34.45
C PHE A 766 93.97 -10.45 -35.30
N PHE A 767 93.29 -10.22 -36.42
CA PHE A 767 93.23 -11.15 -37.53
C PHE A 767 94.28 -10.76 -38.57
N THR A 768 95.19 -11.67 -38.91
CA THR A 768 96.35 -11.38 -39.77
C THR A 768 96.43 -12.34 -40.94
N VAL A 769 96.52 -11.78 -42.14
CA VAL A 769 96.83 -12.52 -43.38
C VAL A 769 98.28 -12.26 -43.72
N LYS A 770 99.08 -13.32 -43.85
CA LYS A 770 100.50 -13.24 -44.23
C LYS A 770 100.70 -13.81 -45.63
N PHE A 771 101.45 -13.10 -46.45
CA PHE A 771 101.85 -13.50 -47.80
C PHE A 771 103.36 -13.57 -47.89
N LEU A 772 103.86 -14.64 -48.53
CA LEU A 772 105.28 -14.89 -48.75
C LEU A 772 105.50 -15.29 -50.23
N PRO A 773 105.86 -14.33 -51.11
CA PRO A 773 106.21 -14.58 -52.49
C PRO A 773 107.62 -15.17 -52.64
N SER A 774 107.85 -15.84 -53.77
CA SER A 774 109.10 -16.54 -54.12
C SER A 774 110.33 -15.67 -54.33
N HIS A 775 110.10 -14.42 -54.71
CA HIS A 775 111.11 -13.40 -54.99
C HIS A 775 110.59 -12.06 -54.50
N ASP A 776 111.48 -11.07 -54.36
CA ASP A 776 111.08 -9.70 -54.08
C ASP A 776 110.23 -9.13 -55.24
N ILE A 777 108.93 -8.98 -54.99
CA ILE A 777 107.94 -8.43 -55.93
C ILE A 777 107.89 -6.88 -55.90
N GLY A 778 108.72 -6.23 -55.07
CA GLY A 778 108.75 -4.79 -54.84
C GLY A 778 107.65 -4.30 -53.89
N SER A 779 107.78 -3.07 -53.41
CA SER A 779 106.75 -2.40 -52.62
C SER A 779 105.67 -1.78 -53.51
N PHE A 780 104.41 -1.86 -53.11
CA PHE A 780 103.36 -1.02 -53.68
C PHE A 780 103.69 0.48 -53.48
N GLU A 781 103.24 1.34 -54.39
CA GLU A 781 103.24 2.78 -54.15
C GLU A 781 102.43 3.07 -52.88
N LYS A 782 103.08 3.68 -51.87
CA LYS A 782 102.51 3.97 -50.54
C LYS A 782 101.27 4.89 -50.58
N GLU A 783 100.88 5.41 -51.75
CA GLU A 783 99.76 6.32 -51.95
C GLU A 783 98.55 5.68 -52.65
N SER A 784 98.49 4.36 -52.81
CA SER A 784 97.32 3.71 -53.42
C SER A 784 96.06 3.83 -52.54
N LYS A 785 94.88 3.98 -53.17
CA LYS A 785 93.55 4.13 -52.54
C LYS A 785 93.24 3.01 -51.52
N ILE A 786 93.85 1.84 -51.69
CA ILE A 786 93.69 0.66 -50.84
C ILE A 786 94.40 0.84 -49.50
N PHE A 787 95.59 1.44 -49.45
CA PHE A 787 96.28 1.72 -48.18
C PHE A 787 95.48 2.68 -47.29
N LYS A 788 94.90 3.72 -47.90
CA LYS A 788 94.01 4.65 -47.18
C LYS A 788 92.78 3.93 -46.64
N SER A 789 92.14 3.10 -47.46
CA SER A 789 90.95 2.33 -47.06
C SER A 789 91.24 1.29 -45.96
N ILE A 790 92.43 0.69 -45.97
CA ILE A 790 92.90 -0.23 -44.92
C ILE A 790 93.22 0.53 -43.63
N SER A 791 93.85 1.70 -43.71
CA SER A 791 94.12 2.55 -42.55
C SER A 791 92.83 3.10 -41.93
N ASP A 792 91.86 3.52 -42.74
CA ASP A 792 90.55 3.99 -42.28
C ASP A 792 89.77 2.88 -41.55
N ALA A 793 90.04 1.61 -41.89
CA ALA A 793 89.51 0.43 -41.21
C ALA A 793 90.37 -0.07 -40.03
N ASN A 794 91.30 0.75 -39.53
CA ASN A 794 92.28 0.42 -38.47
C ASN A 794 93.22 -0.76 -38.78
N GLY A 795 93.33 -1.15 -40.06
CA GLY A 795 94.25 -2.19 -40.52
C GLY A 795 95.70 -1.73 -40.57
N LYS A 796 96.63 -2.66 -40.39
CA LYS A 796 98.08 -2.43 -40.45
C LYS A 796 98.73 -3.36 -41.47
N ILE A 797 99.56 -2.79 -42.34
CA ILE A 797 100.35 -3.55 -43.30
C ILE A 797 101.83 -3.47 -42.92
N ILE A 798 102.47 -4.60 -42.70
CA ILE A 798 103.88 -4.69 -42.31
C ILE A 798 104.63 -5.48 -43.38
N TRP A 799 105.72 -4.87 -43.86
CA TRP A 799 106.65 -5.43 -44.82
C TRP A 799 107.92 -5.83 -44.08
N LYS A 800 108.31 -7.11 -44.14
CA LYS A 800 109.51 -7.63 -43.50
C LYS A 800 110.44 -8.18 -44.57
N ASN A 801 111.61 -7.55 -44.72
CA ASN A 801 112.63 -8.02 -45.66
C ASN A 801 113.28 -9.30 -45.10
N LEU A 802 113.30 -10.36 -45.91
CA LEU A 802 113.99 -11.62 -45.64
C LEU A 802 115.08 -11.76 -46.71
N GLU A 803 116.21 -12.39 -46.38
CA GLU A 803 117.44 -12.30 -47.20
C GLU A 803 117.22 -12.46 -48.72
N ASP A 804 116.32 -13.34 -49.15
CA ASP A 804 115.98 -13.59 -50.56
C ASP A 804 114.51 -13.29 -50.95
N THR A 805 113.64 -12.83 -50.02
CA THR A 805 112.18 -12.62 -50.26
C THR A 805 111.56 -11.54 -49.35
N ILE A 806 110.31 -11.13 -49.59
CA ILE A 806 109.58 -10.17 -48.72
C ILE A 806 108.40 -10.85 -48.02
N GLY A 807 108.36 -10.82 -46.69
CA GLY A 807 107.16 -11.17 -45.93
C GLY A 807 106.19 -10.00 -45.83
N ILE A 808 104.95 -10.17 -46.29
CA ILE A 808 103.88 -9.17 -46.21
C ILE A 808 102.86 -9.64 -45.18
N SER A 809 102.48 -8.79 -44.24
CA SER A 809 101.42 -9.11 -43.28
C SER A 809 100.38 -8.00 -43.21
N LEU A 810 99.13 -8.35 -43.41
CA LEU A 810 97.96 -7.48 -43.34
C LEU A 810 97.16 -7.87 -42.09
N SER A 811 97.05 -6.97 -41.12
CA SER A 811 96.40 -7.24 -39.83
C SER A 811 95.25 -6.28 -39.58
N PHE A 812 94.09 -6.78 -39.16
CA PHE A 812 92.94 -5.99 -38.72
C PHE A 812 92.63 -6.29 -37.25
N PRO A 813 92.22 -5.30 -36.45
CA PRO A 813 91.79 -5.55 -35.08
C PRO A 813 90.53 -6.42 -35.09
N LYS A 814 90.41 -7.34 -34.12
CA LYS A 814 89.15 -8.06 -33.91
C LYS A 814 88.09 -7.06 -33.41
N GLY A 815 87.03 -6.83 -34.17
CA GLY A 815 85.85 -6.10 -33.70
C GLY A 815 85.03 -6.92 -32.70
N GLU A 816 84.12 -6.28 -31.94
CA GLU A 816 83.21 -6.92 -30.95
C GLU A 816 82.19 -7.93 -31.55
N GLY A 817 82.49 -8.59 -32.66
CA GLY A 817 81.61 -9.51 -33.36
C GLY A 817 82.30 -10.65 -34.13
N GLN A 818 83.57 -10.94 -33.88
CA GLN A 818 84.26 -12.10 -34.46
C GLN A 818 84.18 -13.30 -33.52
N TYR A 819 83.47 -14.36 -33.93
CA TYR A 819 83.33 -15.61 -33.20
C TYR A 819 84.20 -16.69 -33.85
N ASP A 820 84.94 -17.45 -33.03
CA ASP A 820 85.58 -18.71 -33.41
C ASP A 820 84.55 -19.78 -33.79
#